data_AF-A0A151PHY5-F1
#
_entry.id   AF-A0A151PHY5-F1
#
_cell.length_a   1.000
_cell.length_b   1.000
_cell.length_c   1.000
_cell.angle_alpha   90.00
_cell.angle_beta   90.00
_cell.angle_gamma   90.00
#
_symmetry.space_group_name_H-M   'P 1'
#
loop_
_entity.id
_entity.type
_entity.pdbx_description
1 polymer ?
#
loop_
_entity_poly.entity_id
_entity_poly.type
_entity_poly.pdbx_seq_one_letter_code
_entity_poly.pdbx_strand_id
1 'polypeptide(L)'
;MAGWAYKRKIQLTGFKGQEKEELIDLLLRLDCVLIDSKKYRNCTHLIAKRLCKSEKFLAACAGGKWILTKDYIINSAESGRWLDETTYEWGYKLEKGPHFSPQMQSAPKRWREELLRSGAPGAFHRWKVVLIVKEGDKRRDSITRVLEAGKATIYQSQNAEREITHLFIDNKRFTTEREKHLFEAPYYSVQYLGDYLLESEIQNFVEDSHVNTCLAEQEARDTESDIHLVEMKHALIKHMYFAQKMKQKSTQIDQLNGCSTEVKNNDLSRGTFCILEGLVEGHFFPDVIGELSAAQKYSIPPVQHLHSLLEQMLQGNTDAVFSAKFFHILYILLQLDPPWKSPSMLRYYLELLQCPICMKGTWSLLEMLVRSCLYCENFCHGVSGSEKVNEERMVHKTLLKFFFNLVKAEVEALIKSLFEEMNSQQLQVMPQTVLLKTFWLESETSLLFTKRINILVDWVIHCQREKYRTNDMLKHEVSSLLNGILGTVVEYWILSGFIMDRNVFQQVADNLAHYIAISCDDFSAQKLKVFIDSIPSLWLQMFVAEAVFKKFCLQRNIIISTEPLSLQKIVRSYLPALRELGMHETVKMQNVKKQKIGQWPCPQSQRALLMLNGDKQNQVEGLPDLPEIICSKNPSLSEKLRVTAEVEALHTKENHQSMVKDMRLYKTNIKGETALHIACIRNKVEKLIQLLSIPGVDINVKDYAGWTPLHEACNHGSTVCVREILQRCPEVDLLSQVDGVTPLHDALSNGHVEIGKMLLQHGGPKLLQQKDSSGKFPLDYVESIPVKQELLDIVHPEETVESFSKHVEDDFHSQQTELWLILFN
;
A
#
# COMPACT_ATOMS: atom_id res chain seq x y z
N MET A 1 -24.10 -49.50 -15.54
CA MET A 1 -23.16 -49.86 -16.63
C MET A 1 -21.76 -49.79 -16.08
N ALA A 2 -20.96 -50.84 -16.25
CA ALA A 2 -19.64 -51.03 -15.64
C ALA A 2 -18.69 -49.86 -15.96
N GLY A 3 -18.36 -49.05 -14.95
CA GLY A 3 -17.41 -47.95 -15.10
C GLY A 3 -16.02 -48.50 -15.33
N TRP A 4 -15.49 -48.32 -16.54
CA TRP A 4 -14.06 -48.52 -16.81
C TRP A 4 -13.25 -47.67 -15.83
N ALA A 5 -12.63 -48.29 -14.83
CA ALA A 5 -11.72 -47.60 -13.93
C ALA A 5 -10.51 -47.15 -14.75
N TYR A 6 -10.42 -45.86 -15.09
CA TYR A 6 -9.27 -45.29 -15.76
C TYR A 6 -8.02 -45.54 -14.91
N LYS A 7 -7.12 -46.40 -15.39
CA LYS A 7 -5.88 -46.74 -14.67
C LYS A 7 -5.02 -45.49 -14.53
N ARG A 8 -4.74 -45.10 -13.28
CA ARG A 8 -3.99 -43.87 -12.95
C ARG A 8 -2.56 -43.97 -13.48
N LYS A 9 -2.17 -43.07 -14.38
CA LYS A 9 -0.79 -42.89 -14.85
C LYS A 9 -0.09 -41.86 -13.96
N ILE A 10 0.89 -42.30 -13.19
CA ILE A 10 1.55 -41.50 -12.15
C ILE A 10 2.99 -41.20 -12.57
N GLN A 11 3.39 -39.93 -12.46
CA GLN A 11 4.77 -39.50 -12.66
C GLN A 11 5.28 -38.72 -11.45
N LEU A 12 6.55 -38.89 -11.08
CA LEU A 12 7.17 -38.22 -9.93
C LEU A 12 8.09 -37.07 -10.37
N THR A 13 8.10 -35.98 -9.59
CA THR A 13 9.04 -34.85 -9.74
C THR A 13 9.59 -34.34 -8.40
N GLY A 14 10.88 -34.01 -8.36
CA GLY A 14 11.55 -33.44 -7.18
C GLY A 14 12.05 -34.44 -6.13
N PHE A 15 11.73 -35.73 -6.25
CA PHE A 15 12.20 -36.80 -5.36
C PHE A 15 13.51 -37.44 -5.84
N LYS A 16 14.42 -37.77 -4.92
CA LYS A 16 15.74 -38.38 -5.18
C LYS A 16 16.11 -39.39 -4.09
N GLY A 17 16.95 -40.36 -4.44
CA GLY A 17 17.47 -41.36 -3.50
C GLY A 17 16.36 -42.19 -2.85
N GLN A 18 16.56 -42.51 -1.57
CA GLN A 18 15.68 -43.37 -0.77
C GLN A 18 14.21 -42.92 -0.76
N GLU A 19 13.93 -41.62 -0.69
CA GLU A 19 12.55 -41.09 -0.68
C GLU A 19 11.80 -41.42 -1.99
N LYS A 20 12.51 -41.50 -3.13
CA LYS A 20 11.88 -41.91 -4.40
C LYS A 20 11.57 -43.40 -4.40
N GLU A 21 12.47 -44.22 -3.86
CA GLU A 21 12.33 -45.68 -3.81
C GLU A 21 11.16 -46.08 -2.91
N GLU A 22 11.02 -45.45 -1.74
CA GLU A 22 9.89 -45.65 -0.82
C GLU A 22 8.54 -45.33 -1.49
N LEU A 23 8.44 -44.22 -2.21
CA LEU A 23 7.22 -43.87 -2.94
C LEU A 23 6.92 -44.85 -4.08
N ILE A 24 7.94 -45.36 -4.77
CA ILE A 24 7.74 -46.35 -5.83
C ILE A 24 7.24 -47.67 -5.23
N ASP A 25 7.78 -48.11 -4.10
CA ASP A 25 7.33 -49.33 -3.42
C ASP A 25 5.86 -49.23 -2.99
N LEU A 26 5.45 -48.08 -2.44
CA LEU A 26 4.05 -47.80 -2.11
C LEU A 26 3.14 -47.79 -3.36
N LEU A 27 3.64 -47.26 -4.48
CA LEU A 27 2.89 -47.26 -5.75
C LEU A 27 2.76 -48.66 -6.36
N LEU A 28 3.72 -49.56 -6.17
CA LEU A 28 3.62 -50.96 -6.63
C LEU A 28 2.51 -51.72 -5.89
N ARG A 29 2.15 -51.30 -4.67
CA ARG A 29 1.04 -51.85 -3.89
C ARG A 29 -0.33 -51.35 -4.34
N LEU A 30 -0.38 -50.34 -5.21
CA LEU A 30 -1.61 -49.71 -5.70
C LEU A 30 -1.78 -49.96 -7.20
N ASP A 31 -3.02 -50.12 -7.67
CA ASP A 31 -3.29 -50.33 -9.10
C ASP A 31 -3.11 -49.03 -9.91
N CYS A 32 -1.88 -48.79 -10.37
CA CYS A 32 -1.48 -47.66 -11.22
C CYS A 32 -0.45 -48.04 -12.30
N VAL A 33 -0.17 -47.11 -13.20
CA VAL A 33 0.94 -47.18 -14.16
C VAL A 33 1.96 -46.11 -13.79
N LEU A 34 3.12 -46.54 -13.28
CA LEU A 34 4.23 -45.64 -13.00
C LEU A 34 4.99 -45.30 -14.28
N ILE A 35 5.15 -44.00 -14.53
CA ILE A 35 5.97 -43.48 -15.64
C ILE A 35 7.34 -43.08 -15.08
N ASP A 36 8.30 -44.00 -15.10
CA ASP A 36 9.69 -43.70 -14.72
C ASP A 36 10.50 -43.13 -15.90
N SER A 37 10.17 -41.89 -16.27
CA SER A 37 10.89 -41.12 -17.27
C SER A 37 11.45 -39.84 -16.66
N LYS A 38 12.67 -39.45 -17.08
CA LYS A 38 13.26 -38.14 -16.74
C LYS A 38 12.53 -36.98 -17.44
N LYS A 39 11.99 -37.22 -18.64
CA LYS A 39 11.19 -36.26 -19.42
C LYS A 39 9.71 -36.36 -19.07
N TYR A 40 8.95 -35.28 -19.21
CA TYR A 40 7.50 -35.33 -19.08
C TYR A 40 6.89 -36.30 -20.11
N ARG A 41 5.91 -37.08 -19.67
CA ARG A 41 5.04 -37.89 -20.52
C ARG A 41 3.61 -37.66 -20.04
N ASN A 42 2.64 -37.79 -20.95
CA ASN A 42 1.23 -37.54 -20.65
C ASN A 42 0.72 -38.45 -19.50
N CYS A 43 0.79 -37.93 -18.28
CA CYS A 43 0.34 -38.57 -17.05
C CYS A 43 -1.05 -38.05 -16.68
N THR A 44 -1.74 -38.79 -15.82
CA THR A 44 -2.99 -38.32 -15.19
C THR A 44 -2.72 -37.59 -13.89
N HIS A 45 -1.69 -38.03 -13.16
CA HIS A 45 -1.32 -37.51 -11.84
C HIS A 45 0.20 -37.29 -11.81
N LEU A 46 0.61 -36.09 -11.39
CA LEU A 46 1.99 -35.74 -11.11
C LEU A 46 2.15 -35.56 -9.60
N ILE A 47 3.06 -36.32 -8.99
CA ILE A 47 3.37 -36.14 -7.57
C ILE A 47 4.62 -35.27 -7.47
N ALA A 48 4.48 -34.13 -6.80
CA ALA A 48 5.52 -33.12 -6.69
C ALA A 48 5.93 -32.93 -5.23
N LYS A 49 7.25 -32.95 -4.98
CA LYS A 49 7.83 -32.69 -3.65
C LYS A 49 7.62 -31.24 -3.19
N ARG A 50 7.68 -30.30 -4.13
CA ARG A 50 7.56 -28.85 -3.93
C ARG A 50 7.16 -28.17 -5.23
N LEU A 51 6.63 -26.96 -5.13
CA LEU A 51 6.38 -26.08 -6.27
C LEU A 51 7.70 -25.74 -6.97
N CYS A 52 7.77 -25.91 -8.29
CA CYS A 52 9.00 -25.65 -9.05
C CYS A 52 8.74 -25.40 -10.54
N LYS A 53 9.63 -24.61 -11.19
CA LYS A 53 9.60 -24.35 -12.65
C LYS A 53 10.22 -25.51 -13.46
N SER A 54 10.01 -26.76 -13.03
CA SER A 54 10.54 -27.94 -13.74
C SER A 54 9.67 -28.28 -14.96
N GLU A 55 10.27 -28.87 -16.00
CA GLU A 55 9.55 -29.30 -17.21
C GLU A 55 8.29 -30.11 -16.88
N LYS A 56 8.41 -31.12 -16.02
CA LYS A 56 7.29 -31.99 -15.64
C LYS A 56 6.16 -31.22 -14.95
N PHE A 57 6.53 -30.27 -14.08
CA PHE A 57 5.58 -29.48 -13.32
C PHE A 57 4.81 -28.54 -14.24
N LEU A 58 5.53 -27.76 -15.08
CA LEU A 58 4.91 -26.84 -16.03
C LEU A 58 4.04 -27.57 -17.06
N ALA A 59 4.50 -28.70 -17.59
CA ALA A 59 3.73 -29.49 -18.55
C ALA A 59 2.47 -30.11 -17.94
N ALA A 60 2.51 -30.52 -16.67
CA ALA A 60 1.34 -31.01 -15.95
C ALA A 60 0.33 -29.88 -15.67
N CYS A 61 0.78 -28.68 -15.30
CA CYS A 61 -0.09 -27.51 -15.16
C CYS A 61 -0.76 -27.16 -16.48
N ALA A 62 0.04 -27.02 -17.55
CA ALA A 62 -0.46 -26.65 -18.88
C ALA A 62 -1.47 -27.67 -19.43
N GLY A 63 -1.30 -28.95 -19.08
CA GLY A 63 -2.20 -30.04 -19.49
C GLY A 63 -3.36 -30.31 -18.52
N GLY A 64 -3.55 -29.48 -17.48
CA GLY A 64 -4.62 -29.62 -16.49
C GLY A 64 -4.60 -30.96 -15.74
N LYS A 65 -3.42 -31.46 -15.37
CA LYS A 65 -3.27 -32.75 -14.66
C LYS A 65 -3.37 -32.55 -13.15
N TRP A 66 -3.73 -33.60 -12.43
CA TRP A 66 -3.70 -33.58 -10.97
C TRP A 66 -2.25 -33.45 -10.48
N ILE A 67 -1.93 -32.36 -9.78
CA ILE A 67 -0.60 -32.17 -9.18
C ILE A 67 -0.73 -32.27 -7.66
N LEU A 68 -0.25 -33.35 -7.09
CA LEU A 68 -0.52 -33.73 -5.69
C LEU A 68 0.75 -33.81 -4.84
N THR A 69 0.58 -33.71 -3.52
CA THR A 69 1.65 -33.96 -2.54
C THR A 69 1.94 -35.46 -2.40
N LYS A 70 3.08 -35.81 -1.79
CA LYS A 70 3.44 -37.22 -1.54
C LYS A 70 2.47 -37.94 -0.59
N ASP A 71 1.78 -37.19 0.26
CA ASP A 71 0.83 -37.73 1.25
C ASP A 71 -0.35 -38.43 0.57
N TYR A 72 -0.68 -38.03 -0.66
CA TYR A 72 -1.68 -38.73 -1.48
C TYR A 72 -1.32 -40.21 -1.69
N ILE A 73 -0.06 -40.50 -2.04
CA ILE A 73 0.40 -41.88 -2.24
C ILE A 73 0.42 -42.62 -0.90
N ILE A 74 0.99 -42.00 0.13
CA ILE A 74 1.17 -42.63 1.44
C ILE A 74 -0.20 -43.03 2.01
N ASN A 75 -1.13 -42.09 2.08
CA ASN A 75 -2.45 -42.33 2.67
C ASN A 75 -3.30 -43.28 1.79
N SER A 76 -3.15 -43.25 0.47
CA SER A 76 -3.83 -44.20 -0.43
C SER A 76 -3.28 -45.62 -0.26
N ALA A 77 -1.96 -45.77 -0.11
CA ALA A 77 -1.32 -47.06 0.11
C ALA A 77 -1.67 -47.66 1.49
N GLU A 78 -1.72 -46.83 2.52
CA GLU A 78 -2.13 -47.21 3.87
C GLU A 78 -3.61 -47.64 3.93
N SER A 79 -4.48 -46.92 3.22
CA SER A 79 -5.91 -47.24 3.18
C SER A 79 -6.28 -48.38 2.23
N GLY A 80 -5.32 -48.86 1.41
CA GLY A 80 -5.53 -49.91 0.42
C GLY A 80 -6.45 -49.52 -0.74
N ARG A 81 -6.78 -48.23 -0.90
CA ARG A 81 -7.61 -47.69 -1.99
C ARG A 81 -7.17 -46.28 -2.35
N TRP A 82 -7.53 -45.83 -3.56
CA TRP A 82 -7.30 -44.45 -3.96
C TRP A 82 -8.20 -43.49 -3.19
N LEU A 83 -7.60 -42.49 -2.55
CA LEU A 83 -8.31 -41.41 -1.86
C LEU A 83 -8.67 -40.28 -2.83
N ASP A 84 -9.51 -39.35 -2.36
CA ASP A 84 -9.93 -38.18 -3.13
C ASP A 84 -8.74 -37.22 -3.35
N GLU A 85 -8.52 -36.84 -4.61
CA GLU A 85 -7.38 -36.04 -5.04
C GLU A 85 -7.44 -34.58 -4.52
N THR A 86 -8.62 -34.02 -4.26
CA THR A 86 -8.79 -32.58 -4.00
C THR A 86 -8.08 -32.11 -2.73
N THR A 87 -8.06 -32.96 -1.70
CA THR A 87 -7.47 -32.63 -0.39
C THR A 87 -5.95 -32.66 -0.38
N TYR A 88 -5.33 -33.26 -1.40
CA TYR A 88 -3.88 -33.42 -1.55
C TYR A 88 -3.32 -32.60 -2.71
N GLU A 89 -4.17 -31.82 -3.40
CA GLU A 89 -3.78 -31.00 -4.53
C GLU A 89 -2.97 -29.78 -4.09
N TRP A 90 -1.89 -29.50 -4.82
CA TRP A 90 -1.17 -28.25 -4.68
C TRP A 90 -2.08 -27.07 -5.03
N GLY A 91 -2.41 -26.25 -4.03
CA GLY A 91 -3.40 -25.17 -4.12
C GLY A 91 -4.64 -25.36 -3.25
N TYR A 92 -4.79 -26.51 -2.57
CA TYR A 92 -5.87 -26.76 -1.61
C TYR A 92 -5.64 -26.05 -0.26
N LYS A 93 -4.43 -26.14 0.30
CA LYS A 93 -4.00 -25.38 1.48
C LYS A 93 -2.83 -24.48 1.09
N LEU A 94 -3.01 -23.17 1.25
CA LEU A 94 -1.95 -22.19 0.99
C LEU A 94 -1.00 -22.17 2.20
N GLU A 95 0.26 -22.54 1.98
CA GLU A 95 1.30 -22.50 2.99
C GLU A 95 1.75 -21.04 3.20
N LYS A 96 1.72 -20.58 4.45
CA LYS A 96 2.26 -19.26 4.84
C LYS A 96 3.78 -19.35 4.94
N GLY A 97 4.48 -19.11 3.82
CA GLY A 97 5.94 -19.11 3.76
C GLY A 97 6.48 -18.05 2.78
N PRO A 98 7.72 -17.56 2.97
CA PRO A 98 8.28 -16.43 2.21
C PRO A 98 8.73 -16.77 0.78
N HIS A 99 8.55 -18.01 0.31
CA HIS A 99 9.21 -18.52 -0.91
C HIS A 99 8.29 -18.71 -2.12
N PHE A 100 6.96 -18.68 -1.97
CA PHE A 100 6.01 -18.91 -3.06
C PHE A 100 4.83 -17.95 -3.01
N SER A 101 4.51 -17.29 -4.12
CA SER A 101 3.34 -16.41 -4.25
C SER A 101 2.03 -17.22 -4.10
N PRO A 102 0.95 -16.64 -3.57
CA PRO A 102 -0.37 -17.28 -3.56
C PRO A 102 -0.84 -17.75 -4.95
N GLN A 103 -0.47 -17.00 -5.99
CA GLN A 103 -0.72 -17.31 -7.40
C GLN A 103 0.00 -18.60 -7.83
N MET A 104 1.29 -18.72 -7.50
CA MET A 104 2.09 -19.92 -7.81
C MET A 104 1.59 -21.15 -7.05
N GLN A 105 1.15 -20.98 -5.80
CA GLN A 105 0.61 -22.07 -4.98
C GLN A 105 -0.74 -22.58 -5.52
N SER A 106 -1.60 -21.67 -6.00
CA SER A 106 -2.92 -22.01 -6.56
C SER A 106 -2.89 -22.43 -8.04
N ALA A 107 -1.79 -22.19 -8.75
CA ALA A 107 -1.69 -22.40 -10.20
C ALA A 107 -2.11 -23.81 -10.69
N PRO A 108 -1.70 -24.93 -10.06
CA PRO A 108 -2.11 -26.27 -10.52
C PRO A 108 -3.63 -26.45 -10.48
N LYS A 109 -4.25 -26.06 -9.37
CA LYS A 109 -5.70 -26.11 -9.18
C LYS A 109 -6.43 -25.19 -10.16
N ARG A 110 -5.97 -23.93 -10.27
CA ARG A 110 -6.55 -22.92 -11.18
C ARG A 110 -6.59 -23.42 -12.63
N TRP A 111 -5.48 -23.91 -13.17
CA TRP A 111 -5.42 -24.39 -14.55
C TRP A 111 -6.25 -25.66 -14.79
N ARG A 112 -6.28 -26.59 -13.82
CA ARG A 112 -7.13 -27.78 -13.94
C ARG A 112 -8.62 -27.42 -13.96
N GLU A 113 -9.06 -26.55 -13.04
CA GLU A 113 -10.45 -26.10 -12.97
C GLU A 113 -10.85 -25.28 -14.19
N GLU A 114 -9.94 -24.43 -14.68
CA GLU A 114 -10.18 -23.65 -15.89
C GLU A 114 -10.33 -24.53 -17.12
N LEU A 115 -9.43 -25.48 -17.35
CA LEU A 115 -9.51 -26.36 -18.52
C LEU A 115 -10.72 -27.29 -18.45
N LEU A 116 -11.17 -27.65 -17.24
CA LEU A 116 -12.41 -28.37 -17.03
C LEU A 116 -13.64 -27.49 -17.34
N ARG A 117 -13.61 -26.22 -16.92
CA ARG A 117 -14.70 -25.25 -17.11
C ARG A 117 -14.86 -24.83 -18.57
N SER A 118 -13.75 -24.47 -19.23
CA SER A 118 -13.72 -24.03 -20.63
C SER A 118 -13.82 -25.17 -21.63
N GLY A 119 -13.56 -26.42 -21.21
CA GLY A 119 -13.45 -27.57 -22.11
C GLY A 119 -12.21 -27.50 -23.03
N ALA A 120 -11.30 -26.55 -22.80
CA ALA A 120 -10.11 -26.39 -23.61
C ALA A 120 -9.16 -27.59 -23.46
N PRO A 121 -8.51 -28.05 -24.56
CA PRO A 121 -7.69 -29.26 -24.52
C PRO A 121 -6.32 -29.06 -23.84
N GLY A 122 -5.94 -27.81 -23.53
CA GLY A 122 -4.72 -27.43 -22.81
C GLY A 122 -4.54 -25.90 -22.76
N ALA A 123 -3.70 -25.40 -21.85
CA ALA A 123 -3.53 -23.98 -21.55
C ALA A 123 -3.08 -23.11 -22.73
N PHE A 124 -2.47 -23.72 -23.74
CA PHE A 124 -1.88 -23.06 -24.91
C PHE A 124 -2.59 -23.45 -26.21
N HIS A 125 -3.82 -23.97 -26.15
CA HIS A 125 -4.48 -24.55 -27.32
C HIS A 125 -4.70 -23.58 -28.50
N ARG A 126 -4.68 -22.26 -28.24
CA ARG A 126 -4.76 -21.20 -29.27
C ARG A 126 -3.39 -20.66 -29.70
N TRP A 127 -2.30 -21.12 -29.08
CA TRP A 127 -0.97 -20.57 -29.36
C TRP A 127 -0.39 -21.20 -30.62
N LYS A 128 -0.16 -20.35 -31.62
CA LYS A 128 0.65 -20.64 -32.80
C LYS A 128 2.06 -20.12 -32.54
N VAL A 129 3.01 -21.04 -32.35
CA VAL A 129 4.32 -20.75 -31.76
C VAL A 129 5.46 -21.04 -32.75
N VAL A 130 6.41 -20.12 -32.86
CA VAL A 130 7.71 -20.36 -33.50
C VAL A 130 8.81 -20.31 -32.45
N LEU A 131 9.64 -21.36 -32.40
CA LEU A 131 10.78 -21.47 -31.49
C LEU A 131 12.08 -21.14 -32.23
N ILE A 132 12.64 -19.94 -32.00
CA ILE A 132 13.95 -19.54 -32.54
C ILE A 132 15.03 -19.92 -31.52
N VAL A 133 15.22 -21.23 -31.36
CA VAL A 133 16.27 -21.82 -30.50
C VAL A 133 17.06 -22.81 -31.35
N LYS A 134 18.38 -22.83 -31.20
CA LYS A 134 19.26 -23.72 -31.98
C LYS A 134 18.78 -25.18 -31.90
N GLU A 135 18.73 -25.81 -33.05
CA GLU A 135 18.30 -27.21 -33.19
C GLU A 135 19.30 -28.13 -32.47
N GLY A 136 18.80 -29.05 -31.62
CA GLY A 136 19.62 -29.94 -30.79
C GLY A 136 19.91 -29.48 -29.36
N ASP A 137 19.41 -28.31 -28.92
CA ASP A 137 19.49 -27.90 -27.51
C ASP A 137 18.48 -28.68 -26.65
N LYS A 138 18.95 -29.35 -25.59
CA LYS A 138 18.10 -30.05 -24.59
C LYS A 138 17.04 -29.14 -23.98
N ARG A 139 17.30 -27.83 -23.93
CA ARG A 139 16.35 -26.81 -23.46
C ARG A 139 15.18 -26.62 -24.43
N ARG A 140 15.45 -26.60 -25.75
CA ARG A 140 14.42 -26.52 -26.80
C ARG A 140 13.45 -27.69 -26.66
N ASP A 141 13.96 -28.91 -26.58
CA ASP A 141 13.10 -30.11 -26.47
C ASP A 141 12.20 -30.07 -25.22
N SER A 142 12.70 -29.51 -24.12
CA SER A 142 11.96 -29.42 -22.85
C SER A 142 10.83 -28.40 -22.95
N ILE A 143 11.07 -27.27 -23.61
CA ILE A 143 10.06 -26.24 -23.90
C ILE A 143 9.00 -26.77 -24.86
N THR A 144 9.43 -27.44 -25.94
CA THR A 144 8.54 -28.06 -26.92
C THR A 144 7.57 -29.02 -26.22
N ARG A 145 8.05 -29.86 -25.29
CA ARG A 145 7.18 -30.76 -24.52
C ARG A 145 6.18 -30.05 -23.62
N VAL A 146 6.54 -28.90 -23.03
CA VAL A 146 5.62 -28.09 -22.22
C VAL A 146 4.53 -27.47 -23.10
N LEU A 147 4.93 -26.92 -24.25
CA LEU A 147 4.02 -26.35 -25.25
C LEU A 147 3.05 -27.41 -25.81
N GLU A 148 3.56 -28.58 -26.17
CA GLU A 148 2.76 -29.72 -26.64
C GLU A 148 1.79 -30.23 -25.56
N ALA A 149 2.22 -30.25 -24.29
CA ALA A 149 1.36 -30.65 -23.18
C ALA A 149 0.20 -29.68 -22.99
N GLY A 150 0.43 -28.38 -23.20
CA GLY A 150 -0.61 -27.34 -23.23
C GLY A 150 -1.33 -27.20 -24.59
N LYS A 151 -1.06 -28.07 -25.56
CA LYS A 151 -1.71 -28.09 -26.90
C LYS A 151 -1.41 -26.92 -27.83
N ALA A 152 -0.26 -26.26 -27.68
CA ALA A 152 0.19 -25.27 -28.67
C ALA A 152 0.50 -25.91 -30.04
N THR A 153 0.28 -25.15 -31.10
CA THR A 153 0.67 -25.50 -32.47
C THR A 153 2.05 -24.92 -32.75
N ILE A 154 3.06 -25.76 -32.97
CA ILE A 154 4.46 -25.33 -33.13
C ILE A 154 4.86 -25.40 -34.61
N TYR A 155 5.31 -24.28 -35.17
CA TYR A 155 5.75 -24.16 -36.56
C TYR A 155 7.28 -24.16 -36.68
N GLN A 156 7.78 -24.70 -37.79
CA GLN A 156 9.19 -24.57 -38.20
C GLN A 156 9.38 -23.27 -38.97
N SER A 157 10.52 -22.58 -38.77
CA SER A 157 10.72 -21.19 -39.26
C SER A 157 10.65 -21.02 -40.78
N GLN A 158 10.60 -22.11 -41.56
CA GLN A 158 10.61 -22.10 -43.02
C GLN A 158 9.20 -22.23 -43.64
N ASN A 159 8.16 -22.60 -42.87
CA ASN A 159 6.82 -22.91 -43.40
C ASN A 159 5.67 -22.17 -42.67
N ALA A 160 5.91 -20.96 -42.18
CA ALA A 160 4.88 -20.19 -41.48
C ALA A 160 4.05 -19.34 -42.46
N GLU A 161 2.88 -19.84 -42.87
CA GLU A 161 1.87 -19.01 -43.52
C GLU A 161 0.82 -18.55 -42.48
N ARG A 162 0.76 -17.22 -42.30
CA ARG A 162 -0.32 -16.38 -41.73
C ARG A 162 -0.74 -16.65 -40.27
N GLU A 163 -0.47 -15.65 -39.43
CA GLU A 163 -0.77 -15.48 -37.98
C GLU A 163 0.03 -16.34 -37.00
N ILE A 164 1.27 -15.92 -36.70
CA ILE A 164 1.99 -16.39 -35.50
C ILE A 164 1.54 -15.54 -34.30
N THR A 165 1.25 -16.19 -33.18
CA THR A 165 0.83 -15.50 -31.94
C THR A 165 1.99 -15.25 -30.98
N HIS A 166 2.95 -16.19 -30.91
CA HIS A 166 4.04 -16.15 -29.93
C HIS A 166 5.35 -16.61 -30.58
N LEU A 167 6.39 -15.79 -30.46
CA LEU A 167 7.71 -16.13 -30.96
C LEU A 167 8.69 -16.19 -29.79
N PHE A 168 9.22 -17.39 -29.48
CA PHE A 168 10.13 -17.57 -28.34
C PHE A 168 11.59 -17.51 -28.77
N ILE A 169 12.37 -16.72 -28.02
CA ILE A 169 13.80 -16.50 -28.24
C ILE A 169 14.64 -16.93 -27.02
N ASP A 170 15.87 -17.40 -27.25
CA ASP A 170 16.82 -17.71 -26.18
C ASP A 170 17.57 -16.45 -25.72
N ASN A 171 17.65 -16.23 -24.41
CA ASN A 171 18.16 -15.00 -23.78
C ASN A 171 19.69 -14.83 -23.91
N LYS A 172 20.39 -15.78 -24.53
CA LYS A 172 21.86 -15.76 -24.66
C LYS A 172 22.26 -15.55 -26.13
N ARG A 173 22.53 -14.28 -26.46
CA ARG A 173 23.11 -13.75 -27.71
C ARG A 173 22.13 -13.64 -28.88
N PHE A 174 21.52 -12.46 -29.02
CA PHE A 174 21.13 -11.93 -30.32
C PHE A 174 21.68 -10.52 -30.48
N THR A 175 22.73 -10.40 -31.28
CA THR A 175 23.34 -9.14 -31.73
C THR A 175 23.33 -9.14 -33.25
N THR A 176 22.18 -8.84 -33.85
CA THR A 176 22.10 -8.24 -35.19
C THR A 176 20.67 -7.80 -35.45
N GLU A 177 20.49 -6.52 -35.77
CA GLU A 177 19.22 -5.89 -36.18
C GLU A 177 18.62 -6.46 -37.49
N ARG A 178 19.24 -7.49 -38.09
CA ARG A 178 18.90 -8.01 -39.42
C ARG A 178 17.77 -9.04 -39.48
N GLU A 179 17.24 -9.53 -38.36
CA GLU A 179 16.17 -10.55 -38.38
C GLU A 179 14.86 -10.12 -37.68
N LYS A 180 14.78 -8.89 -37.13
CA LYS A 180 13.54 -8.36 -36.53
C LYS A 180 12.42 -8.08 -37.54
N HIS A 181 12.70 -8.16 -38.83
CA HIS A 181 11.77 -7.82 -39.92
C HIS A 181 11.04 -9.02 -40.54
N LEU A 182 11.14 -10.22 -39.96
CA LEU A 182 10.54 -11.43 -40.56
C LEU A 182 9.12 -11.75 -40.07
N PHE A 183 8.70 -11.27 -38.88
CA PHE A 183 7.38 -11.56 -38.31
C PHE A 183 6.82 -10.36 -37.53
N GLU A 184 5.54 -10.02 -37.73
CA GLU A 184 4.81 -8.92 -37.03
C GLU A 184 4.39 -9.28 -35.58
N ALA A 185 4.72 -10.49 -35.10
CA ALA A 185 4.27 -11.02 -33.82
C ALA A 185 5.18 -10.65 -32.62
N PRO A 186 4.63 -10.56 -31.39
CA PRO A 186 5.40 -10.27 -30.18
C PRO A 186 6.42 -11.35 -29.82
N TYR A 187 7.59 -10.90 -29.33
CA TYR A 187 8.73 -11.72 -28.96
C TYR A 187 8.73 -12.00 -27.45
N TYR A 188 8.80 -13.27 -27.05
CA TYR A 188 8.80 -13.69 -25.66
C TYR A 188 10.08 -14.43 -25.28
N SER A 189 10.60 -14.14 -24.09
CA SER A 189 11.64 -14.97 -23.48
C SER A 189 11.07 -16.34 -23.12
N VAL A 190 11.90 -17.38 -23.22
CA VAL A 190 11.57 -18.74 -22.75
C VAL A 190 11.07 -18.77 -21.30
N GLN A 191 11.47 -17.81 -20.46
CA GLN A 191 11.03 -17.71 -19.07
C GLN A 191 9.53 -17.41 -18.93
N TYR A 192 8.94 -16.76 -19.94
CA TYR A 192 7.53 -16.37 -19.97
C TYR A 192 6.57 -17.56 -19.79
N LEU A 193 6.92 -18.75 -20.27
CA LEU A 193 6.08 -19.95 -20.07
C LEU A 193 5.88 -20.30 -18.59
N GLY A 194 6.92 -20.12 -17.79
CA GLY A 194 6.83 -20.35 -16.35
C GLY A 194 6.01 -19.28 -15.66
N ASP A 195 6.12 -18.03 -16.10
CA ASP A 195 5.44 -16.90 -15.48
C ASP A 195 3.95 -16.88 -15.86
N TYR A 196 3.60 -17.18 -17.12
CA TYR A 196 2.23 -17.32 -17.59
C TYR A 196 1.48 -18.43 -16.84
N LEU A 197 2.10 -19.59 -16.66
CA LEU A 197 1.43 -20.71 -15.97
C LEU A 197 1.32 -20.52 -14.46
N LEU A 198 2.28 -19.84 -13.82
CA LEU A 198 2.37 -19.79 -12.36
C LEU A 198 1.91 -18.46 -11.75
N GLU A 199 2.16 -17.33 -12.42
CA GLU A 199 1.97 -15.99 -11.85
C GLU A 199 0.83 -15.20 -12.51
N SER A 200 0.53 -15.43 -13.79
CA SER A 200 -0.54 -14.71 -14.49
C SER A 200 -1.96 -15.12 -14.07
N GLU A 201 -2.90 -14.18 -14.18
CA GLU A 201 -4.34 -14.43 -14.13
C GLU A 201 -4.84 -14.86 -15.52
N ILE A 202 -5.75 -15.84 -15.58
CA ILE A 202 -6.20 -16.42 -16.84
C ILE A 202 -7.18 -15.43 -17.49
N GLN A 203 -6.76 -14.82 -18.62
CA GLN A 203 -7.60 -13.92 -19.40
C GLN A 203 -8.62 -14.71 -20.24
N ASN A 204 -9.91 -14.42 -20.06
CA ASN A 204 -11.00 -15.02 -20.84
C ASN A 204 -11.05 -14.38 -22.23
N PHE A 205 -10.68 -15.12 -23.27
CA PHE A 205 -10.91 -14.72 -24.67
C PHE A 205 -12.07 -15.54 -25.25
N VAL A 206 -13.21 -14.91 -25.52
CA VAL A 206 -14.32 -15.51 -26.28
C VAL A 206 -14.28 -14.93 -27.71
N GLU A 207 -14.22 -15.80 -28.72
CA GLU A 207 -14.37 -15.45 -30.14
C GLU A 207 -15.84 -15.61 -30.56
N ASP A 208 -16.32 -14.63 -31.33
CA ASP A 208 -17.67 -14.49 -31.87
C ASP A 208 -18.13 -15.63 -32.79
N SER A 209 -19.37 -16.08 -32.58
CA SER A 209 -20.29 -16.32 -33.70
C SER A 209 -21.74 -16.12 -33.25
N HIS A 210 -22.48 -15.36 -34.03
CA HIS A 210 -23.80 -14.77 -33.76
C HIS A 210 -24.84 -15.69 -33.11
N VAL A 211 -25.48 -15.20 -32.03
CA VAL A 211 -26.86 -14.65 -31.98
C VAL A 211 -27.25 -14.55 -30.49
N ASN A 212 -27.21 -13.33 -29.92
CA ASN A 212 -28.30 -12.76 -29.11
C ASN A 212 -27.93 -11.34 -28.65
N THR A 213 -28.57 -10.38 -29.30
CA THR A 213 -28.47 -8.94 -29.11
C THR A 213 -29.09 -8.54 -27.76
N CYS A 214 -28.33 -8.62 -26.66
CA CYS A 214 -28.69 -7.92 -25.40
C CYS A 214 -27.55 -7.81 -24.35
N LEU A 215 -26.30 -8.15 -24.68
CA LEU A 215 -25.18 -8.12 -23.73
C LEU A 215 -24.06 -7.13 -24.12
N ALA A 216 -24.21 -6.42 -25.23
CA ALA A 216 -23.19 -5.50 -25.74
C ALA A 216 -23.13 -4.14 -25.02
N GLU A 217 -24.10 -3.80 -24.16
CA GLU A 217 -24.11 -2.54 -23.40
C GLU A 217 -23.50 -2.69 -22.00
N GLN A 218 -23.30 -3.92 -21.51
CA GLN A 218 -22.71 -4.17 -20.19
C GLN A 218 -21.18 -4.24 -20.26
N GLU A 219 -20.60 -4.89 -21.27
CA GLU A 219 -19.14 -5.01 -21.42
C GLU A 219 -18.46 -3.72 -21.91
N ALA A 220 -19.19 -2.83 -22.58
CA ALA A 220 -18.66 -1.50 -22.93
C ALA A 220 -18.44 -0.61 -21.69
N ARG A 221 -19.26 -0.76 -20.64
CA ARG A 221 -19.23 0.08 -19.43
C ARG A 221 -18.15 -0.31 -18.42
N ASP A 222 -17.87 -1.60 -18.26
CA ASP A 222 -16.81 -2.07 -17.38
C ASP A 222 -15.42 -1.75 -17.97
N THR A 223 -15.28 -1.87 -19.29
CA THR A 223 -14.07 -1.43 -20.00
C THR A 223 -13.92 0.10 -19.93
N GLU A 224 -15.01 0.87 -20.04
CA GLU A 224 -15.00 2.34 -19.86
C GLU A 224 -14.56 2.77 -18.46
N SER A 225 -14.92 2.04 -17.40
CA SER A 225 -14.56 2.41 -16.01
C SER A 225 -13.07 2.23 -15.70
N ASP A 226 -12.46 1.15 -16.20
CA ASP A 226 -11.02 0.89 -16.07
C ASP A 226 -10.21 1.74 -17.06
N ILE A 227 -10.74 1.97 -18.27
CA ILE A 227 -10.19 2.95 -19.22
C ILE A 227 -10.19 4.34 -18.58
N HIS A 228 -11.28 4.76 -17.91
CA HIS A 228 -11.35 6.05 -17.24
C HIS A 228 -10.40 6.18 -16.04
N LEU A 229 -10.24 5.15 -15.20
CA LEU A 229 -9.29 5.20 -14.07
C LEU A 229 -7.85 5.26 -14.56
N VAL A 230 -7.51 4.47 -15.58
CA VAL A 230 -6.20 4.46 -16.23
C VAL A 230 -5.96 5.80 -16.95
N GLU A 231 -6.94 6.34 -17.66
CA GLU A 231 -6.89 7.67 -18.29
C GLU A 231 -6.76 8.80 -17.27
N MET A 232 -7.46 8.74 -16.12
CA MET A 232 -7.33 9.70 -15.03
C MET A 232 -5.95 9.64 -14.38
N LYS A 233 -5.45 8.43 -14.09
CA LYS A 233 -4.07 8.21 -13.61
C LYS A 233 -3.06 8.80 -14.59
N HIS A 234 -3.23 8.53 -15.88
CA HIS A 234 -2.41 9.08 -16.96
C HIS A 234 -2.51 10.61 -17.07
N ALA A 235 -3.71 11.19 -16.96
CA ALA A 235 -3.93 12.62 -16.98
C ALA A 235 -3.28 13.32 -15.78
N LEU A 236 -3.38 12.72 -14.58
CA LEU A 236 -2.73 13.21 -13.36
C LEU A 236 -1.21 13.16 -13.47
N ILE A 237 -0.62 12.05 -13.93
CA ILE A 237 0.83 11.93 -14.14
C ILE A 237 1.31 12.95 -15.18
N LYS A 238 0.58 13.11 -16.30
CA LYS A 238 0.84 14.17 -17.30
C LYS A 238 0.82 15.56 -16.68
N HIS A 239 -0.22 15.87 -15.91
CA HIS A 239 -0.34 17.17 -15.24
C HIS A 239 0.79 17.41 -14.24
N MET A 240 1.13 16.43 -13.40
CA MET A 240 2.25 16.50 -12.46
C MET A 240 3.57 16.79 -13.19
N TYR A 241 3.86 16.05 -14.27
CA TYR A 241 5.04 16.26 -15.09
C TYR A 241 5.08 17.64 -15.75
N PHE A 242 3.98 18.10 -16.36
CA PHE A 242 3.93 19.42 -16.99
C PHE A 242 4.01 20.56 -15.98
N ALA A 243 3.33 20.46 -14.84
CA ALA A 243 3.43 21.43 -13.75
C ALA A 243 4.87 21.56 -13.23
N GLN A 244 5.56 20.43 -13.07
CA GLN A 244 6.97 20.40 -12.68
C GLN A 244 7.89 20.97 -13.76
N LYS A 245 7.67 20.62 -15.03
CA LYS A 245 8.43 21.15 -16.17
C LYS A 245 8.24 22.66 -16.33
N MET A 246 7.06 23.19 -16.05
CA MET A 246 6.80 24.64 -16.03
C MET A 246 7.52 25.33 -14.86
N LYS A 247 7.53 24.71 -13.67
CA LYS A 247 8.34 25.19 -12.52
C LYS A 247 9.86 25.16 -12.79
N GLN A 248 10.34 24.15 -13.52
CA GLN A 248 11.76 24.06 -13.92
C GLN A 248 12.10 25.10 -14.99
N LYS A 249 11.21 25.37 -15.96
CA LYS A 249 11.41 26.45 -16.95
C LYS A 249 11.45 27.84 -16.29
N SER A 250 10.66 28.11 -15.26
CA SER A 250 10.71 29.38 -14.54
C SER A 250 11.96 29.52 -13.67
N THR A 251 12.52 28.42 -13.14
CA THR A 251 13.77 28.44 -12.37
C THR A 251 15.05 28.41 -13.22
N GLN A 252 14.97 27.88 -14.46
CA GLN A 252 16.10 27.84 -15.40
C GLN A 252 16.41 29.21 -16.02
N ILE A 253 15.43 30.13 -16.05
CA ILE A 253 15.62 31.53 -16.47
C ILE A 253 16.50 32.31 -15.46
N ASP A 254 16.55 31.89 -14.20
CA ASP A 254 17.34 32.56 -13.15
C ASP A 254 18.74 31.93 -12.92
N GLN A 255 19.03 30.74 -13.45
CA GLN A 255 20.26 29.99 -13.17
C GLN A 255 21.26 29.90 -14.34
N LEU A 256 20.95 30.49 -15.50
CA LEU A 256 21.83 30.44 -16.68
C LEU A 256 23.02 31.43 -16.66
N ASN A 257 23.20 32.18 -15.57
CA ASN A 257 24.38 33.04 -15.38
C ASN A 257 25.31 32.46 -14.30
N GLY A 258 26.09 31.44 -14.66
CA GLY A 258 27.10 30.92 -13.74
C GLY A 258 27.91 29.74 -14.25
N CYS A 259 29.00 30.05 -14.95
CA CYS A 259 30.19 29.20 -15.14
C CYS A 259 30.11 28.12 -16.22
N SER A 260 30.27 28.56 -17.48
CA SER A 260 30.98 27.79 -18.51
C SER A 260 32.49 28.02 -18.34
N THR A 261 33.25 26.97 -18.07
CA THR A 261 34.71 26.98 -18.28
C THR A 261 35.16 25.62 -18.81
N GLU A 262 35.65 25.63 -20.04
CA GLU A 262 36.28 24.49 -20.70
C GLU A 262 37.58 24.14 -19.98
N VAL A 263 37.72 22.90 -19.50
CA VAL A 263 38.99 22.38 -18.98
C VAL A 263 39.16 20.93 -19.43
N LYS A 264 40.38 20.63 -19.88
CA LYS A 264 40.88 19.45 -20.59
C LYS A 264 40.76 18.13 -19.79
N ASN A 265 40.57 17.04 -20.54
CA ASN A 265 40.45 15.67 -20.07
C ASN A 265 41.74 15.14 -19.43
N ASN A 266 41.64 14.70 -18.18
CA ASN A 266 42.56 13.73 -17.59
C ASN A 266 41.71 12.63 -16.93
N ASP A 267 41.79 11.40 -17.46
CA ASP A 267 41.22 10.21 -16.82
C ASP A 267 42.00 9.91 -15.53
N LEU A 268 41.30 9.78 -14.40
CA LEU A 268 41.92 9.46 -13.12
C LEU A 268 42.26 7.96 -13.06
N SER A 269 43.55 7.64 -12.95
CA SER A 269 44.01 6.24 -12.89
C SER A 269 43.77 5.62 -11.51
N ARG A 270 43.69 4.28 -11.43
CA ARG A 270 43.65 3.51 -10.17
C ARG A 270 44.80 3.86 -9.21
N GLY A 271 45.94 4.36 -9.73
CA GLY A 271 47.07 4.82 -8.92
C GLY A 271 46.81 6.14 -8.18
N THR A 272 45.94 7.01 -8.70
CA THR A 272 45.60 8.29 -8.06
C THR A 272 44.77 8.09 -6.80
N PHE A 273 43.87 7.11 -6.77
CA PHE A 273 43.11 6.78 -5.56
C PHE A 273 43.99 6.15 -4.46
N CYS A 274 45.04 5.40 -4.81
CA CYS A 274 46.01 4.91 -3.81
C CYS A 274 46.85 6.05 -3.20
N ILE A 275 47.14 7.11 -3.97
CA ILE A 275 47.80 8.31 -3.45
C ILE A 275 46.86 9.06 -2.49
N LEU A 276 45.58 9.19 -2.85
CA LEU A 276 44.56 9.78 -1.98
C LEU A 276 44.35 8.97 -0.69
N GLU A 277 44.42 7.64 -0.76
CA GLU A 277 44.35 6.75 0.40
C GLU A 277 45.51 7.03 1.37
N GLY A 278 46.74 7.14 0.86
CA GLY A 278 47.91 7.53 1.67
C GLY A 278 47.81 8.95 2.26
N LEU A 279 47.17 9.89 1.56
CA LEU A 279 46.92 11.24 2.08
C LEU A 279 45.82 11.25 3.15
N VAL A 280 44.79 10.42 3.03
CA VAL A 280 43.76 10.23 4.07
C VAL A 280 44.37 9.58 5.31
N GLU A 281 45.17 8.52 5.15
CA GLU A 281 45.92 7.88 6.25
C GLU A 281 46.90 8.85 6.93
N GLY A 282 47.50 9.76 6.15
CA GLY A 282 48.35 10.84 6.65
C GLY A 282 47.61 12.06 7.22
N HIS A 283 46.27 12.04 7.28
CA HIS A 283 45.43 13.16 7.72
C HIS A 283 45.60 14.48 6.92
N PHE A 284 46.05 14.41 5.66
CA PHE A 284 46.21 15.56 4.75
C PHE A 284 44.91 15.91 4.01
N PHE A 285 43.83 16.13 4.76
CA PHE A 285 42.49 16.34 4.19
C PHE A 285 42.34 17.53 3.20
N PRO A 286 43.02 18.69 3.39
CA PRO A 286 42.97 19.79 2.42
C PRO A 286 43.53 19.44 1.04
N ASP A 287 44.54 18.56 0.99
CA ASP A 287 45.13 18.09 -0.27
C ASP A 287 44.19 17.08 -0.95
N VAL A 288 43.61 16.16 -0.15
CA VAL A 288 42.61 15.18 -0.63
C VAL A 288 41.40 15.88 -1.28
N ILE A 289 40.83 16.89 -0.62
CA ILE A 289 39.68 17.61 -1.18
C ILE A 289 40.04 18.46 -2.40
N GLY A 290 41.27 19.00 -2.45
CA GLY A 290 41.81 19.72 -3.59
C GLY A 290 41.88 18.83 -4.83
N GLU A 291 42.52 17.67 -4.69
CA GLU A 291 42.66 16.67 -5.76
C GLU A 291 41.30 16.12 -6.22
N LEU A 292 40.41 15.77 -5.27
CA LEU A 292 39.07 15.30 -5.62
C LEU A 292 38.26 16.37 -6.37
N SER A 293 38.37 17.64 -5.98
CA SER A 293 37.68 18.74 -6.67
C SER A 293 38.21 18.98 -8.09
N ALA A 294 39.49 18.70 -8.35
CA ALA A 294 40.11 18.85 -9.67
C ALA A 294 39.85 17.65 -10.62
N ALA A 295 39.67 16.45 -10.07
CA ALA A 295 39.58 15.18 -10.79
C ALA A 295 38.20 14.85 -11.42
N GLN A 296 37.19 15.69 -11.22
CA GLN A 296 35.81 15.22 -11.09
C GLN A 296 34.96 15.03 -12.35
N LYS A 297 35.50 15.26 -13.54
CA LYS A 297 34.72 15.04 -14.77
C LYS A 297 34.61 13.58 -15.20
N TYR A 298 35.42 12.66 -14.66
CA TYR A 298 35.55 11.30 -15.23
C TYR A 298 35.62 10.12 -14.24
N SER A 299 35.50 10.33 -12.92
CA SER A 299 35.54 9.20 -11.96
C SER A 299 34.71 9.42 -10.69
N ILE A 300 34.05 8.35 -10.20
CA ILE A 300 33.27 8.32 -8.96
C ILE A 300 34.22 8.12 -7.77
N PRO A 301 34.31 9.05 -6.80
CA PRO A 301 35.17 8.89 -5.62
C PRO A 301 34.73 7.71 -4.74
N PRO A 302 35.64 6.90 -4.17
CA PRO A 302 35.25 5.85 -3.23
C PRO A 302 34.62 6.44 -1.95
N VAL A 303 33.56 5.79 -1.44
CA VAL A 303 32.78 6.27 -0.28
C VAL A 303 33.66 6.53 0.95
N GLN A 304 34.67 5.69 1.19
CA GLN A 304 35.58 5.81 2.33
C GLN A 304 36.30 7.16 2.40
N HIS A 305 36.70 7.70 1.24
CA HIS A 305 37.36 9.01 1.17
C HIS A 305 36.37 10.13 1.50
N LEU A 306 35.16 10.06 0.95
CA LEU A 306 34.10 11.03 1.25
C LEU A 306 33.64 10.96 2.71
N HIS A 307 33.59 9.77 3.30
CA HIS A 307 33.31 9.58 4.73
C HIS A 307 34.38 10.20 5.62
N SER A 308 35.65 10.02 5.27
CA SER A 308 36.77 10.62 6.02
C SER A 308 36.69 12.16 5.98
N LEU A 309 36.36 12.75 4.82
CA LEU A 309 36.16 14.20 4.70
C LEU A 309 34.90 14.66 5.46
N LEU A 310 33.80 13.91 5.37
CA LEU A 310 32.56 14.19 6.09
C LEU A 310 32.78 14.14 7.61
N GLU A 311 33.54 13.17 8.11
CA GLU A 311 33.89 13.05 9.52
C GLU A 311 34.64 14.31 10.00
N GLN A 312 35.62 14.80 9.24
CA GLN A 312 36.33 16.03 9.58
C GLN A 312 35.41 17.26 9.60
N MET A 313 34.46 17.34 8.67
CA MET A 313 33.46 18.41 8.65
C MET A 313 32.52 18.35 9.85
N LEU A 314 32.10 17.16 10.25
CA LEU A 314 31.25 16.97 11.44
C LEU A 314 32.01 17.22 12.74
N GLN A 315 33.33 17.03 12.76
CA GLN A 315 34.18 17.31 13.93
C GLN A 315 34.53 18.80 14.11
N GLY A 316 34.14 19.68 13.17
CA GLY A 316 34.38 21.13 13.27
C GLY A 316 35.81 21.58 12.93
N ASN A 317 36.66 20.69 12.41
CA ASN A 317 38.07 20.94 12.14
C ASN A 317 38.36 21.60 10.77
N THR A 318 37.33 22.09 10.07
CA THR A 318 37.42 22.51 8.66
C THR A 318 37.04 23.98 8.45
N ASP A 319 37.60 24.61 7.42
CA ASP A 319 37.23 25.98 7.03
C ASP A 319 36.04 26.02 6.03
N ALA A 320 35.54 27.23 5.76
CA ALA A 320 34.41 27.43 4.85
C ALA A 320 34.73 27.00 3.40
N VAL A 321 35.99 27.12 2.99
CA VAL A 321 36.46 26.74 1.64
C VAL A 321 36.43 25.22 1.47
N PHE A 322 36.89 24.48 2.48
CA PHE A 322 36.80 23.02 2.53
C PHE A 322 35.36 22.57 2.42
N SER A 323 34.47 23.14 3.24
CA SER A 323 33.04 22.81 3.22
C SER A 323 32.43 23.09 1.84
N ALA A 324 32.71 24.26 1.25
CA ALA A 324 32.21 24.63 -0.08
C ALA A 324 32.69 23.66 -1.18
N LYS A 325 33.97 23.29 -1.17
CA LYS A 325 34.52 22.27 -2.08
C LYS A 325 33.82 20.93 -1.88
N PHE A 326 33.63 20.47 -0.65
CA PHE A 326 32.98 19.19 -0.38
C PHE A 326 31.54 19.15 -0.91
N PHE A 327 30.75 20.19 -0.68
CA PHE A 327 29.41 20.27 -1.24
C PHE A 327 29.41 20.36 -2.76
N HIS A 328 30.36 21.08 -3.36
CA HIS A 328 30.52 21.13 -4.82
C HIS A 328 30.72 19.72 -5.40
N ILE A 329 31.56 18.91 -4.74
CA ILE A 329 31.76 17.49 -5.08
C ILE A 329 30.44 16.72 -5.03
N LEU A 330 29.69 16.84 -3.93
CA LEU A 330 28.42 16.14 -3.76
C LEU A 330 27.37 16.55 -4.81
N TYR A 331 27.29 17.83 -5.16
CA TYR A 331 26.35 18.32 -6.16
C TYR A 331 26.73 17.89 -7.58
N ILE A 332 28.02 17.90 -7.95
CA ILE A 332 28.48 17.34 -9.22
C ILE A 332 28.16 15.85 -9.30
N LEU A 333 28.42 15.09 -8.24
CA LEU A 333 28.14 13.67 -8.18
C LEU A 333 26.64 13.38 -8.39
N LEU A 334 25.77 14.16 -7.73
CA LEU A 334 24.32 14.06 -7.91
C LEU A 334 23.86 14.38 -9.34
N GLN A 335 24.54 15.29 -10.04
CA GLN A 335 24.22 15.64 -11.42
C GLN A 335 24.69 14.58 -12.43
N LEU A 336 25.89 14.01 -12.26
CA LEU A 336 26.48 13.07 -13.22
C LEU A 336 26.08 11.61 -12.98
N ASP A 337 25.99 11.22 -11.71
CA ASP A 337 25.77 9.85 -11.26
C ASP A 337 24.70 9.78 -10.15
N PRO A 338 23.43 10.16 -10.41
CA PRO A 338 22.39 10.17 -9.39
C PRO A 338 22.02 8.75 -8.88
N PRO A 339 21.40 8.63 -7.69
CA PRO A 339 21.05 7.34 -7.09
C PRO A 339 20.08 6.51 -7.94
N TRP A 340 19.17 7.15 -8.68
CA TRP A 340 18.24 6.48 -9.60
C TRP A 340 18.86 6.04 -10.93
N LYS A 341 20.15 6.33 -11.19
CA LYS A 341 20.85 5.90 -12.42
C LYS A 341 21.04 4.39 -12.49
N SER A 342 21.31 3.75 -11.34
CA SER A 342 21.46 2.28 -11.24
C SER A 342 21.34 1.79 -9.80
N PRO A 343 21.03 0.49 -9.57
CA PRO A 343 21.03 -0.08 -8.22
C PRO A 343 22.37 0.03 -7.49
N SER A 344 23.49 0.06 -8.23
CA SER A 344 24.83 0.26 -7.66
C SER A 344 25.00 1.68 -7.13
N MET A 345 24.50 2.70 -7.85
CA MET A 345 24.52 4.08 -7.37
C MET A 345 23.61 4.27 -6.16
N LEU A 346 22.44 3.64 -6.13
CA LEU A 346 21.61 3.66 -4.92
C LEU A 346 22.36 3.14 -3.69
N ARG A 347 23.06 2.00 -3.80
CA ARG A 347 23.89 1.48 -2.69
C ARG A 347 25.00 2.46 -2.30
N TYR A 348 25.68 3.03 -3.29
CA TYR A 348 26.72 4.04 -3.06
C TYR A 348 26.19 5.22 -2.23
N TYR A 349 25.02 5.78 -2.56
CA TYR A 349 24.43 6.88 -1.81
C TYR A 349 23.95 6.47 -0.42
N LEU A 350 23.40 5.26 -0.27
CA LEU A 350 23.02 4.72 1.04
C LEU A 350 24.23 4.47 1.94
N GLU A 351 25.39 4.17 1.38
CA GLU A 351 26.67 4.11 2.11
C GLU A 351 27.17 5.52 2.44
N LEU A 352 27.19 6.42 1.46
CA LEU A 352 27.66 7.81 1.63
C LEU A 352 26.86 8.59 2.70
N LEU A 353 25.54 8.46 2.71
CA LEU A 353 24.64 9.22 3.58
C LEU A 353 24.48 8.62 4.99
N GLN A 354 25.42 7.78 5.44
CA GLN A 354 25.46 7.31 6.82
C GLN A 354 26.27 8.25 7.70
N CYS A 355 25.97 8.26 9.00
CA CYS A 355 26.83 8.94 9.95
C CYS A 355 28.18 8.20 10.00
N PRO A 356 29.32 8.87 9.68
CA PRO A 356 30.62 8.22 9.60
C PRO A 356 31.09 7.64 10.95
N ILE A 357 30.48 8.07 12.06
CA ILE A 357 30.87 7.65 13.41
C ILE A 357 30.07 6.43 13.87
N CYS A 358 28.74 6.42 13.69
CA CYS A 358 27.90 5.32 14.18
C CYS A 358 27.51 4.29 13.13
N MET A 359 27.59 4.63 11.83
CA MET A 359 27.21 3.77 10.70
C MET A 359 25.83 3.10 10.86
N LYS A 360 24.89 3.78 11.53
CA LYS A 360 23.52 3.28 11.79
C LYS A 360 22.53 3.68 10.68
N GLY A 361 22.99 3.84 9.45
CA GLY A 361 22.16 4.20 8.29
C GLY A 361 21.77 5.68 8.18
N THR A 362 21.04 6.00 7.12
CA THR A 362 20.68 7.35 6.67
C THR A 362 19.84 8.14 7.67
N TRP A 363 18.87 7.49 8.31
CA TRP A 363 18.02 8.13 9.31
C TRP A 363 18.82 8.69 10.49
N SER A 364 19.84 7.95 10.94
CA SER A 364 20.68 8.36 12.07
C SER A 364 21.49 9.62 11.75
N LEU A 365 21.96 9.76 10.51
CA LEU A 365 22.60 10.99 10.04
C LEU A 365 21.60 12.14 10.01
N LEU A 366 20.42 11.93 9.41
CA LEU A 366 19.36 12.94 9.32
C LEU A 366 18.95 13.45 10.71
N GLU A 367 18.73 12.54 11.65
CA GLU A 367 18.38 12.86 13.03
C GLU A 367 19.45 13.68 13.73
N MET A 368 20.73 13.33 13.55
CA MET A 368 21.85 14.10 14.09
C MET A 368 21.86 15.53 13.52
N LEU A 369 21.75 15.68 12.19
CA LEU A 369 21.75 16.99 11.53
C LEU A 369 20.63 17.89 12.03
N VAL A 370 19.42 17.36 12.16
CA VAL A 370 18.25 18.12 12.61
C VAL A 370 18.40 18.53 14.07
N ARG A 371 18.77 17.60 14.95
CA ARG A 371 18.93 17.90 16.38
C ARG A 371 20.05 18.89 16.64
N SER A 372 21.16 18.78 15.92
CA SER A 372 22.25 19.75 16.01
C SER A 372 21.81 21.15 15.57
N CYS A 373 21.05 21.26 14.48
CA CYS A 373 20.52 22.54 14.01
C CYS A 373 19.52 23.19 14.99
N LEU A 374 18.65 22.39 15.63
CA LEU A 374 17.52 22.86 16.44
C LEU A 374 17.84 23.05 17.93
N TYR A 375 18.56 22.11 18.52
CA TYR A 375 18.79 22.02 19.97
C TYR A 375 20.23 22.33 20.38
N CYS A 376 21.14 22.51 19.43
CA CYS A 376 22.59 22.59 19.70
C CYS A 376 23.11 21.35 20.45
N GLU A 377 22.46 20.20 20.27
CA GLU A 377 22.78 18.95 20.93
C GLU A 377 23.11 17.87 19.88
N ASN A 378 24.24 17.19 20.07
CA ASN A 378 24.67 16.08 19.23
C ASN A 378 24.37 14.76 19.97
N PHE A 379 23.50 13.91 19.41
CA PHE A 379 23.00 12.71 20.10
C PHE A 379 23.63 11.38 19.65
N CYS A 380 24.23 11.33 18.46
CA CYS A 380 24.97 10.13 18.03
C CYS A 380 26.39 10.08 18.60
N HIS A 381 27.03 11.24 18.78
CA HIS A 381 28.35 11.43 19.39
C HIS A 381 28.51 12.92 19.77
N GLY A 382 29.19 13.22 20.88
CA GLY A 382 29.54 14.59 21.24
C GLY A 382 30.74 15.06 20.43
N VAL A 383 30.53 16.00 19.51
CA VAL A 383 31.64 16.78 18.94
C VAL A 383 32.12 17.73 20.04
N SER A 384 33.40 17.65 20.38
CA SER A 384 34.02 18.35 21.51
C SER A 384 33.75 19.86 21.48
N GLY A 385 33.47 20.44 22.64
CA GLY A 385 33.08 21.84 22.85
C GLY A 385 33.95 22.86 22.13
N SER A 386 33.54 23.19 20.90
CA SER A 386 34.19 24.13 20.00
C SER A 386 33.55 25.50 20.15
N GLU A 387 34.36 26.55 20.21
CA GLU A 387 33.91 27.96 20.22
C GLU A 387 33.16 28.36 18.93
N LYS A 388 33.09 27.47 17.92
CA LYS A 388 32.53 27.70 16.58
C LYS A 388 31.18 27.01 16.33
N VAL A 389 30.34 26.90 17.36
CA VAL A 389 28.98 26.27 17.30
C VAL A 389 28.14 26.76 16.09
N ASN A 390 28.26 28.04 15.70
CA ASN A 390 27.51 28.58 14.56
C ASN A 390 28.03 28.11 13.20
N GLU A 391 29.34 27.91 13.03
CA GLU A 391 29.92 27.42 11.76
C GLU A 391 29.51 25.95 11.54
N GLU A 392 29.54 25.13 12.59
CA GLU A 392 29.11 23.73 12.57
C GLU A 392 27.63 23.59 12.20
N ARG A 393 26.75 24.43 12.78
CA ARG A 393 25.31 24.45 12.44
C ARG A 393 25.07 24.81 10.98
N MET A 394 25.88 25.68 10.39
CA MET A 394 25.76 26.01 8.96
C MET A 394 26.14 24.84 8.06
N VAL A 395 27.15 24.06 8.43
CA VAL A 395 27.52 22.82 7.73
C VAL A 395 26.41 21.79 7.84
N HIS A 396 25.87 21.56 9.05
CA HIS A 396 24.78 20.61 9.26
C HIS A 396 23.51 20.98 8.49
N LYS A 397 23.14 22.26 8.48
CA LYS A 397 22.05 22.79 7.65
C LYS A 397 22.30 22.57 6.16
N THR A 398 23.54 22.74 5.70
CA THR A 398 23.88 22.58 4.28
C THR A 398 23.85 21.10 3.86
N LEU A 399 24.27 20.18 4.73
CA LEU A 399 24.07 18.74 4.56
C LEU A 399 22.58 18.38 4.53
N LEU A 400 21.76 18.94 5.42
CA LEU A 400 20.31 18.75 5.43
C LEU A 400 19.68 19.27 4.12
N LYS A 401 20.14 20.42 3.61
CA LYS A 401 19.72 20.97 2.32
C LYS A 401 20.13 20.07 1.15
N PHE A 402 21.33 19.51 1.17
CA PHE A 402 21.77 18.53 0.16
C PHE A 402 20.87 17.29 0.17
N PHE A 403 20.57 16.73 1.35
CA PHE A 403 19.63 15.61 1.49
C PHE A 403 18.26 15.95 0.91
N PHE A 404 17.70 17.11 1.27
CA PHE A 404 16.42 17.58 0.71
C PHE A 404 16.45 17.67 -0.81
N ASN A 405 17.49 18.28 -1.39
CA ASN A 405 17.64 18.41 -2.84
C ASN A 405 17.75 17.04 -3.53
N LEU A 406 18.46 16.08 -2.92
CA LEU A 406 18.59 14.72 -3.42
C LEU A 406 17.23 14.01 -3.46
N VAL A 407 16.50 13.98 -2.35
CA VAL A 407 15.21 13.27 -2.30
C VAL A 407 14.15 13.95 -3.17
N LYS A 408 14.22 15.28 -3.29
CA LYS A 408 13.37 16.02 -4.22
C LYS A 408 13.67 15.62 -5.66
N ALA A 409 14.93 15.64 -6.07
CA ALA A 409 15.35 15.24 -7.42
C ALA A 409 15.01 13.76 -7.73
N GLU A 410 15.01 12.89 -6.71
CA GLU A 410 14.60 11.49 -6.81
C GLU A 410 13.11 11.34 -7.12
N VAL A 411 12.24 12.09 -6.43
CA VAL A 411 10.81 12.18 -6.73
C VAL A 411 10.55 12.77 -8.12
N GLU A 412 11.30 13.81 -8.49
CA GLU A 412 11.23 14.44 -9.80
C GLU A 412 11.61 13.47 -10.94
N ALA A 413 12.63 12.64 -10.73
CA ALA A 413 13.02 11.60 -11.67
C ALA A 413 11.96 10.49 -11.77
N LEU A 414 11.32 10.13 -10.65
CA LEU A 414 10.24 9.15 -10.63
C LEU A 414 9.04 9.63 -11.45
N ILE A 415 8.61 10.89 -11.28
CA ILE A 415 7.52 11.50 -12.07
C ILE A 415 7.85 11.44 -13.57
N LYS A 416 9.10 11.76 -13.93
CA LYS A 416 9.56 11.69 -15.32
C LYS A 416 9.55 10.26 -15.87
N SER A 417 10.05 9.28 -15.10
CA SER A 417 10.04 7.86 -15.48
C SER A 417 8.60 7.40 -15.76
N LEU A 418 7.68 7.70 -14.83
CA LEU A 418 6.27 7.35 -15.00
C LEU A 418 5.67 7.96 -16.25
N PHE A 419 5.98 9.22 -16.55
CA PHE A 419 5.52 9.87 -17.78
C PHE A 419 6.08 9.23 -19.06
N GLU A 420 7.36 8.84 -19.06
CA GLU A 420 8.02 8.21 -20.23
C GLU A 420 7.55 6.76 -20.44
N GLU A 421 7.32 6.03 -19.36
CA GLU A 421 6.91 4.62 -19.34
C GLU A 421 5.41 4.41 -19.50
N MET A 422 4.59 5.48 -19.57
CA MET A 422 3.18 5.41 -19.97
C MET A 422 2.95 4.76 -21.36
N ASN A 423 4.02 4.58 -22.15
CA ASN A 423 4.00 3.88 -23.43
C ASN A 423 4.44 2.39 -23.34
N SER A 424 4.74 1.87 -22.14
CA SER A 424 5.26 0.51 -21.92
C SER A 424 4.77 -0.07 -20.57
N GLN A 425 3.95 -1.12 -20.60
CA GLN A 425 3.25 -1.73 -19.45
C GLN A 425 4.15 -2.44 -18.40
N GLN A 426 5.15 -1.78 -17.80
CA GLN A 426 6.22 -2.50 -17.06
C GLN A 426 6.48 -2.17 -15.58
N LEU A 427 5.76 -1.28 -14.88
CA LEU A 427 6.01 -1.08 -13.44
C LEU A 427 4.89 -1.57 -12.53
N GLN A 428 5.07 -2.79 -12.01
CA GLN A 428 4.39 -3.28 -10.81
C GLN A 428 5.32 -3.41 -9.59
N VAL A 429 6.57 -2.93 -9.69
CA VAL A 429 7.57 -3.03 -8.61
C VAL A 429 7.90 -1.64 -8.05
N MET A 430 7.84 -1.52 -6.73
CA MET A 430 8.10 -0.27 -6.02
C MET A 430 9.56 0.15 -6.21
N PRO A 431 9.83 1.37 -6.73
CA PRO A 431 11.19 1.81 -7.00
C PRO A 431 11.97 1.93 -5.68
N GLN A 432 13.12 1.26 -5.62
CA GLN A 432 14.02 1.36 -4.48
C GLN A 432 14.74 2.71 -4.55
N THR A 433 14.58 3.50 -3.50
CA THR A 433 15.06 4.88 -3.43
C THR A 433 15.75 5.19 -2.11
N VAL A 434 16.56 6.24 -2.06
CA VAL A 434 17.19 6.72 -0.82
C VAL A 434 16.08 7.13 0.16
N LEU A 435 15.06 7.81 -0.33
CA LEU A 435 13.90 8.22 0.48
C LEU A 435 13.16 7.01 1.07
N LEU A 436 12.89 5.97 0.29
CA LEU A 436 12.22 4.75 0.77
C LEU A 436 13.00 4.10 1.92
N LYS A 437 14.30 3.85 1.70
CA LYS A 437 15.17 3.20 2.69
C LYS A 437 15.41 4.08 3.94
N THR A 438 15.24 5.39 3.81
CA THR A 438 15.40 6.33 4.93
C THR A 438 14.14 6.39 5.81
N PHE A 439 12.94 6.37 5.25
CA PHE A 439 11.70 6.61 6.02
C PHE A 439 10.85 5.36 6.30
N TRP A 440 10.99 4.29 5.52
CA TRP A 440 10.28 3.03 5.72
C TRP A 440 11.27 1.86 5.93
N LEU A 441 11.10 1.13 7.03
CA LEU A 441 11.79 -0.15 7.25
C LEU A 441 11.17 -1.25 6.38
N GLU A 442 11.90 -2.31 6.06
CA GLU A 442 11.44 -3.37 5.13
C GLU A 442 10.16 -4.09 5.60
N SER A 443 9.79 -3.95 6.89
CA SER A 443 8.54 -4.46 7.48
C SER A 443 7.35 -3.47 7.45
N GLU A 444 7.55 -2.21 7.05
CA GLU A 444 6.60 -1.09 7.25
C GLU A 444 6.05 -0.47 5.96
N THR A 445 6.31 -1.04 4.79
CA THR A 445 5.96 -0.44 3.47
C THR A 445 4.45 -0.33 3.19
N SER A 446 3.59 -0.84 4.07
CA SER A 446 2.13 -0.75 3.96
C SER A 446 1.51 0.47 4.66
N LEU A 447 2.29 1.22 5.44
CA LEU A 447 1.79 2.33 6.26
C LEU A 447 2.59 3.62 6.01
N LEU A 448 1.91 4.74 5.74
CA LEU A 448 2.53 6.06 5.72
C LEU A 448 3.02 6.51 7.11
N PHE A 449 2.32 6.10 8.17
CA PHE A 449 2.51 6.64 9.52
C PHE A 449 3.58 5.85 10.30
N THR A 450 4.84 5.91 9.85
CA THR A 450 5.97 5.25 10.51
C THR A 450 6.53 6.08 11.66
N LYS A 451 7.29 5.44 12.57
CA LYS A 451 7.96 6.14 13.68
C LYS A 451 8.84 7.30 13.19
N ARG A 452 9.55 7.10 12.07
CA ARG A 452 10.46 8.10 11.49
C ARG A 452 9.69 9.30 10.95
N ILE A 453 8.55 9.07 10.29
CA ILE A 453 7.71 10.14 9.76
C ILE A 453 7.06 10.94 10.90
N ASN A 454 6.64 10.29 11.99
CA ASN A 454 6.10 10.99 13.17
C ASN A 454 7.13 11.93 13.81
N ILE A 455 8.37 11.45 13.98
CA ILE A 455 9.46 12.29 14.49
C ILE A 455 9.71 13.50 13.57
N LEU A 456 9.68 13.30 12.24
CA LEU A 456 9.82 14.39 11.27
C LEU A 456 8.69 15.43 11.41
N VAL A 457 7.45 14.98 11.57
CA VAL A 457 6.28 15.87 11.79
C VAL A 457 6.43 16.65 13.09
N ASP A 458 6.86 15.99 14.17
CA ASP A 458 7.07 16.66 15.45
C ASP A 458 8.15 17.75 15.34
N TRP A 459 9.24 17.49 14.62
CA TRP A 459 10.26 18.51 14.33
C TRP A 459 9.72 19.67 13.51
N VAL A 460 8.93 19.41 12.48
CA VAL A 460 8.26 20.45 11.68
C VAL A 460 7.41 21.37 12.57
N ILE A 461 6.54 20.79 13.40
CA ILE A 461 5.63 21.54 14.28
C ILE A 461 6.42 22.30 15.34
N HIS A 462 7.44 21.66 15.93
CA HIS A 462 8.33 22.30 16.89
C HIS A 462 9.04 23.52 16.29
N CYS A 463 9.59 23.39 15.08
CA CYS A 463 10.25 24.50 14.38
C CYS A 463 9.28 25.65 14.11
N GLN A 464 8.05 25.33 13.74
CA GLN A 464 7.03 26.34 13.51
C GLN A 464 6.63 27.07 14.80
N ARG A 465 6.60 26.38 15.96
CA ARG A 465 6.40 27.03 17.27
C ARG A 465 7.54 27.99 17.60
N GLU A 466 8.78 27.54 17.41
CA GLU A 466 9.99 28.32 17.67
C GLU A 466 10.12 29.53 16.72
N LYS A 467 9.58 29.42 15.51
CA LYS A 467 9.47 30.51 14.52
C LYS A 467 8.81 31.76 15.08
N TYR A 468 7.82 31.59 15.95
CA TYR A 468 7.08 32.69 16.57
C TYR A 468 7.71 33.20 17.88
N ARG A 469 8.71 32.50 18.40
CA ARG A 469 9.39 32.84 19.65
C ARG A 469 10.74 33.51 19.42
N THR A 470 11.42 33.16 18.32
CA THR A 470 12.79 33.60 18.03
C THR A 470 12.92 34.02 16.57
N ASN A 471 13.64 35.12 16.30
CA ASN A 471 14.01 35.56 14.94
C ASN A 471 15.30 34.88 14.45
N ASP A 472 15.55 33.62 14.84
CA ASP A 472 16.74 32.88 14.40
C ASP A 472 16.57 32.46 12.92
N MET A 473 17.27 33.16 12.03
CA MET A 473 17.27 32.90 10.59
C MET A 473 17.64 31.45 10.25
N LEU A 474 18.56 30.84 11.00
CA LEU A 474 18.98 29.45 10.77
C LEU A 474 17.81 28.50 11.04
N LYS A 475 17.11 28.67 12.17
CA LYS A 475 15.93 27.87 12.51
C LYS A 475 14.81 28.05 11.48
N HIS A 476 14.63 29.25 10.91
CA HIS A 476 13.67 29.49 9.83
C HIS A 476 14.01 28.69 8.56
N GLU A 477 15.29 28.68 8.17
CA GLU A 477 15.73 27.91 7.01
C GLU A 477 15.59 26.40 7.24
N VAL A 478 15.96 25.90 8.43
CA VAL A 478 15.80 24.49 8.81
C VAL A 478 14.33 24.09 8.84
N SER A 479 13.44 24.95 9.35
CA SER A 479 11.99 24.74 9.30
C SER A 479 11.48 24.57 7.87
N SER A 480 11.97 25.40 6.94
CA SER A 480 11.62 25.31 5.52
C SER A 480 12.13 24.01 4.90
N LEU A 481 13.36 23.60 5.22
CA LEU A 481 13.93 22.33 4.77
C LEU A 481 13.13 21.12 5.29
N LEU A 482 12.75 21.11 6.57
CA LEU A 482 11.96 20.02 7.16
C LEU A 482 10.56 19.94 6.55
N ASN A 483 9.89 21.08 6.33
CA ASN A 483 8.62 21.15 5.61
C ASN A 483 8.75 20.61 4.18
N GLY A 484 9.84 20.95 3.50
CA GLY A 484 10.16 20.44 2.18
C GLY A 484 10.33 18.93 2.18
N ILE A 485 11.15 18.38 3.09
CA ILE A 485 11.39 16.94 3.22
C ILE A 485 10.07 16.20 3.49
N LEU A 486 9.26 16.68 4.44
CA LEU A 486 7.95 16.08 4.74
C LEU A 486 7.04 16.09 3.51
N GLY A 487 7.00 17.21 2.78
CA GLY A 487 6.25 17.32 1.52
C GLY A 487 6.72 16.30 0.47
N THR A 488 8.03 16.15 0.29
CA THR A 488 8.60 15.17 -0.65
C THR A 488 8.32 13.72 -0.24
N VAL A 489 8.32 13.42 1.06
CA VAL A 489 7.93 12.10 1.59
C VAL A 489 6.47 11.78 1.24
N VAL A 490 5.56 12.75 1.39
CA VAL A 490 4.15 12.59 1.03
C VAL A 490 3.95 12.45 -0.47
N GLU A 491 4.65 13.24 -1.28
CA GLU A 491 4.61 13.15 -2.74
C GLU A 491 5.09 11.78 -3.23
N TYR A 492 6.20 11.28 -2.69
CA TYR A 492 6.69 9.94 -2.97
C TYR A 492 5.66 8.87 -2.59
N TRP A 493 5.02 9.00 -1.42
CA TRP A 493 4.00 8.04 -0.98
C TRP A 493 2.81 8.01 -1.95
N ILE A 494 2.31 9.18 -2.37
CA ILE A 494 1.24 9.29 -3.36
C ILE A 494 1.65 8.64 -4.70
N LEU A 495 2.86 8.94 -5.18
CA LEU A 495 3.40 8.34 -6.40
C LEU A 495 3.54 6.83 -6.28
N SER A 496 4.01 6.33 -5.14
CA SER A 496 4.10 4.90 -4.89
C SER A 496 2.73 4.23 -4.88
N GLY A 497 1.69 4.91 -4.39
CA GLY A 497 0.31 4.47 -4.48
C GLY A 497 -0.18 4.34 -5.92
N PHE A 498 0.17 5.29 -6.80
CA PHE A 498 -0.12 5.17 -8.23
C PHE A 498 0.61 4.00 -8.88
N ILE A 499 1.86 3.70 -8.49
CA ILE A 499 2.61 2.55 -9.05
C ILE A 499 2.04 1.22 -8.57
N MET A 500 1.54 1.17 -7.33
CA MET A 500 1.03 -0.04 -6.70
C MET A 500 -0.50 -0.23 -6.88
N ASP A 501 -1.17 0.66 -7.61
CA ASP A 501 -2.63 0.74 -7.76
C ASP A 501 -3.37 0.70 -6.41
N ARG A 502 -2.90 1.51 -5.45
CA ARG A 502 -3.47 1.64 -4.10
C ARG A 502 -4.00 3.05 -3.87
N ASN A 503 -5.20 3.16 -3.30
CA ASN A 503 -5.70 4.44 -2.79
C ASN A 503 -4.98 4.81 -1.49
N VAL A 504 -3.90 5.56 -1.64
CA VAL A 504 -3.06 6.03 -0.51
C VAL A 504 -3.49 7.39 0.04
N PHE A 505 -4.39 8.10 -0.65
CA PHE A 505 -4.82 9.45 -0.27
C PHE A 505 -5.52 9.47 1.10
N GLN A 506 -6.33 8.45 1.38
CA GLN A 506 -7.02 8.34 2.67
C GLN A 506 -6.06 8.28 3.84
N GLN A 507 -4.91 7.59 3.70
CA GLN A 507 -3.91 7.51 4.76
C GLN A 507 -3.24 8.87 5.02
N VAL A 508 -3.04 9.69 3.97
CA VAL A 508 -2.50 11.04 4.12
C VAL A 508 -3.52 11.94 4.83
N ALA A 509 -4.78 11.88 4.41
CA ALA A 509 -5.86 12.71 4.94
C ALA A 509 -6.22 12.35 6.40
N ASP A 510 -6.48 11.08 6.69
CA ASP A 510 -7.05 10.65 7.97
C ASP A 510 -6.01 10.45 9.06
N ASN A 511 -4.78 10.04 8.70
CA ASN A 511 -3.74 9.79 9.70
C ASN A 511 -2.81 10.99 9.83
N LEU A 512 -2.10 11.34 8.75
CA LEU A 512 -1.04 12.34 8.81
C LEU A 512 -1.59 13.76 9.00
N ALA A 513 -2.53 14.19 8.16
CA ALA A 513 -3.06 15.54 8.23
C ALA A 513 -3.89 15.78 9.50
N HIS A 514 -4.64 14.77 9.97
CA HIS A 514 -5.36 14.85 11.23
C HIS A 514 -4.41 14.95 12.43
N TYR A 515 -3.33 14.16 12.45
CA TYR A 515 -2.29 14.26 13.48
C TYR A 515 -1.65 15.66 13.51
N ILE A 516 -1.32 16.24 12.35
CA ILE A 516 -0.78 17.60 12.25
C ILE A 516 -1.81 18.62 12.79
N ALA A 517 -3.08 18.49 12.41
CA ALA A 517 -4.13 19.40 12.84
C ALA A 517 -4.35 19.38 14.37
N ILE A 518 -4.32 18.21 15.00
CA ILE A 518 -4.39 18.03 16.46
C ILE A 518 -3.12 18.58 17.13
N SER A 519 -1.96 18.25 16.58
CA SER A 519 -0.67 18.66 17.14
C SER A 519 -0.46 20.18 17.10
N CYS A 520 -1.22 20.89 16.27
CA CYS A 520 -1.26 22.36 16.17
C CYS A 520 -2.48 22.98 16.90
N ASP A 521 -3.10 22.29 17.87
CA ASP A 521 -4.21 22.80 18.70
C ASP A 521 -3.92 24.15 19.37
N ASP A 522 -2.66 24.41 19.72
CA ASP A 522 -2.20 25.63 20.38
C ASP A 522 -2.03 26.84 19.44
N PHE A 523 -2.17 26.66 18.12
CA PHE A 523 -1.92 27.72 17.15
C PHE A 523 -3.15 28.61 16.97
N SER A 524 -2.94 29.93 16.92
CA SER A 524 -4.02 30.85 16.51
C SER A 524 -4.35 30.67 15.03
N ALA A 525 -5.54 31.11 14.59
CA ALA A 525 -5.96 31.03 13.19
C ALA A 525 -4.94 31.68 12.22
N GLN A 526 -4.34 32.80 12.61
CA GLN A 526 -3.29 33.47 11.83
C GLN A 526 -2.00 32.64 11.74
N LYS A 527 -1.60 31.96 12.82
CA LYS A 527 -0.44 31.06 12.83
C LYS A 527 -0.68 29.82 12.00
N LEU A 528 -1.88 29.24 12.06
CA LEU A 528 -2.29 28.12 11.22
C LEU A 528 -2.26 28.48 9.74
N LYS A 529 -2.80 29.65 9.36
CA LYS A 529 -2.73 30.13 7.98
C LYS A 529 -1.29 30.22 7.48
N VAL A 530 -0.42 30.92 8.21
CA VAL A 530 1.00 31.05 7.85
C VAL A 530 1.72 29.69 7.80
N PHE A 531 1.36 28.76 8.67
CA PHE A 531 1.91 27.40 8.64
C PHE A 531 1.46 26.63 7.40
N ILE A 532 0.15 26.60 7.10
CA ILE A 532 -0.40 25.92 5.92
C ILE A 532 0.17 26.53 4.64
N ASP A 533 0.26 27.86 4.55
CA ASP A 533 0.85 28.58 3.41
C ASP A 533 2.34 28.27 3.23
N SER A 534 3.03 27.82 4.29
CA SER A 534 4.45 27.46 4.24
C SER A 534 4.74 26.02 3.79
N ILE A 535 3.70 25.18 3.63
CA ILE A 535 3.86 23.78 3.20
C ILE A 535 4.12 23.76 1.68
N PRO A 536 5.29 23.29 1.21
CA PRO A 536 5.62 23.33 -0.23
C PRO A 536 4.82 22.34 -1.08
N SER A 537 4.44 21.20 -0.50
CA SER A 537 3.66 20.18 -1.19
C SER A 537 2.18 20.55 -1.20
N LEU A 538 1.62 20.76 -2.39
CA LEU A 538 0.22 21.13 -2.56
C LEU A 538 -0.73 20.05 -2.02
N TRP A 539 -0.36 18.77 -2.14
CA TRP A 539 -1.13 17.66 -1.60
C TRP A 539 -1.21 17.74 -0.07
N LEU A 540 -0.05 17.83 0.59
CA LEU A 540 0.00 17.92 2.05
C LEU A 540 -0.69 19.21 2.55
N GLN A 541 -0.46 20.33 1.86
CA GLN A 541 -1.10 21.61 2.17
C GLN A 541 -2.63 21.48 2.13
N MET A 542 -3.17 20.88 1.08
CA MET A 542 -4.60 20.65 0.90
C MET A 542 -5.18 19.76 2.00
N PHE A 543 -4.56 18.61 2.28
CA PHE A 543 -5.04 17.69 3.32
C PHE A 543 -4.95 18.29 4.73
N VAL A 544 -3.88 19.02 5.04
CA VAL A 544 -3.74 19.71 6.34
C VAL A 544 -4.77 20.83 6.47
N ALA A 545 -4.99 21.62 5.41
CA ALA A 545 -6.03 22.64 5.40
C ALA A 545 -7.42 22.04 5.63
N GLU A 546 -7.72 20.92 4.97
CA GLU A 546 -8.97 20.19 5.16
C GLU A 546 -9.12 19.67 6.60
N ALA A 547 -8.09 19.06 7.16
CA ALA A 547 -8.11 18.54 8.53
C ALA A 547 -8.31 19.65 9.57
N VAL A 548 -7.64 20.79 9.39
CA VAL A 548 -7.81 21.98 10.23
C VAL A 548 -9.23 22.54 10.08
N PHE A 549 -9.76 22.60 8.86
CA PHE A 549 -11.13 23.05 8.62
C PHE A 549 -12.18 22.15 9.28
N LYS A 550 -12.08 20.83 9.09
CA LYS A 550 -12.94 19.83 9.77
C LYS A 550 -12.92 20.02 11.27
N LYS A 551 -11.75 20.24 11.86
CA LYS A 551 -11.58 20.50 13.30
C LYS A 551 -12.28 21.80 13.73
N PHE A 552 -12.16 22.89 12.97
CA PHE A 552 -12.88 24.14 13.28
C PHE A 552 -14.41 23.96 13.25
N CYS A 553 -14.91 23.20 12.28
CA CYS A 553 -16.34 22.88 12.18
C CYS A 553 -16.80 22.02 13.36
N LEU A 554 -16.03 20.98 13.73
CA LEU A 554 -16.28 20.17 14.93
C LEU A 554 -16.34 21.02 16.21
N GLN A 555 -15.43 21.97 16.40
CA GLN A 555 -15.43 22.87 17.56
C GLN A 555 -16.69 23.77 17.64
N ARG A 556 -17.37 24.00 16.51
CA ARG A 556 -18.60 24.81 16.42
C ARG A 556 -19.85 23.96 16.19
N ASN A 557 -19.77 22.64 16.37
CA ASN A 557 -20.85 21.66 16.14
C ASN A 557 -21.43 21.68 14.72
N ILE A 558 -20.64 22.09 13.72
CA ILE A 558 -21.03 22.01 12.31
C ILE A 558 -20.64 20.63 11.80
N ILE A 559 -21.64 19.83 11.43
CA ILE A 559 -21.44 18.47 10.94
C ILE A 559 -20.98 18.54 9.47
N ILE A 560 -19.86 17.91 9.19
CA ILE A 560 -19.28 17.81 7.86
C ILE A 560 -19.22 16.34 7.45
N SER A 561 -19.54 16.05 6.18
CA SER A 561 -19.44 14.72 5.58
C SER A 561 -18.05 14.08 5.80
N THR A 562 -18.03 12.79 6.12
CA THR A 562 -16.81 11.99 6.28
C THR A 562 -16.24 11.48 4.95
N GLU A 563 -16.92 11.74 3.83
CA GLU A 563 -16.48 11.38 2.47
C GLU A 563 -15.05 11.90 2.19
N PRO A 564 -14.25 11.23 1.33
CA PRO A 564 -12.93 11.72 0.95
C PRO A 564 -13.02 13.11 0.30
N LEU A 565 -11.93 13.87 0.33
CA LEU A 565 -11.88 15.19 -0.30
C LEU A 565 -12.19 15.07 -1.80
N SER A 566 -13.31 15.66 -2.19
CA SER A 566 -13.76 15.73 -3.58
C SER A 566 -14.32 17.12 -3.86
N LEU A 567 -14.40 17.49 -5.13
CA LEU A 567 -15.04 18.75 -5.53
C LEU A 567 -16.50 18.81 -5.04
N GLN A 568 -17.21 17.70 -5.16
CA GLN A 568 -18.58 17.54 -4.65
C GLN A 568 -18.66 17.85 -3.15
N LYS A 569 -17.68 17.37 -2.35
CA LYS A 569 -17.61 17.67 -0.92
C LYS A 569 -17.32 19.15 -0.65
N ILE A 570 -16.43 19.77 -1.43
CA ILE A 570 -16.12 21.20 -1.30
C ILE A 570 -17.40 22.02 -1.55
N VAL A 571 -18.13 21.72 -2.62
CA VAL A 571 -19.34 22.47 -3.00
C VAL A 571 -20.51 22.19 -2.05
N ARG A 572 -20.80 20.92 -1.76
CA ARG A 572 -22.00 20.50 -1.03
C ARG A 572 -21.85 20.55 0.49
N SER A 573 -20.63 20.40 1.02
CA SER A 573 -20.40 20.38 2.47
C SER A 573 -19.58 21.59 2.97
N TYR A 574 -18.51 21.98 2.27
CA TYR A 574 -17.61 23.02 2.80
C TYR A 574 -18.15 24.44 2.58
N LEU A 575 -18.74 24.74 1.42
CA LEU A 575 -19.33 26.07 1.17
C LEU A 575 -20.48 26.41 2.16
N PRO A 576 -21.44 25.51 2.45
CA PRO A 576 -22.44 25.76 3.47
C PRO A 576 -21.84 25.92 4.87
N ALA A 577 -20.89 25.04 5.25
CA ALA A 577 -20.20 25.14 6.53
C ALA A 577 -19.44 26.47 6.67
N LEU A 578 -18.78 26.95 5.62
CA LEU A 578 -18.11 28.26 5.59
C LEU A 578 -19.10 29.42 5.75
N ARG A 579 -20.28 29.33 5.15
CA ARG A 579 -21.35 30.33 5.33
C ARG A 579 -21.80 30.37 6.79
N GLU A 580 -22.06 29.23 7.41
CA GLU A 580 -22.45 29.16 8.82
C GLU A 580 -21.34 29.68 9.75
N LEU A 581 -20.08 29.39 9.44
CA LEU A 581 -18.92 29.93 10.17
C LEU A 581 -18.85 31.46 10.12
N GLY A 582 -19.13 32.07 8.96
CA GLY A 582 -19.14 33.53 8.78
C GLY A 582 -20.34 34.22 9.44
N MET A 583 -21.50 33.56 9.50
CA MET A 583 -22.70 34.10 10.17
C MET A 583 -22.57 34.15 11.70
N HIS A 584 -21.67 33.35 12.29
CA HIS A 584 -21.39 33.38 13.73
C HIS A 584 -20.36 34.46 14.15
N GLU A 585 -19.58 35.02 13.22
CA GLU A 585 -18.65 36.11 13.54
C GLU A 585 -19.34 37.46 13.71
N THR A 586 -20.48 37.69 13.06
CA THR A 586 -21.24 38.95 13.18
C THR A 586 -22.09 39.06 14.45
N VAL A 587 -22.29 37.96 15.21
CA VAL A 587 -23.17 37.94 16.40
C VAL A 587 -22.42 37.80 17.73
N LYS A 588 -21.10 37.55 17.74
CA LYS A 588 -20.33 37.38 18.99
C LYS A 588 -19.01 38.15 19.00
N MET A 589 -19.10 39.48 18.99
CA MET A 589 -18.00 40.34 19.45
C MET A 589 -18.37 41.18 20.68
N GLN A 590 -19.24 40.67 21.55
CA GLN A 590 -19.38 41.15 22.93
C GLN A 590 -19.66 39.97 23.87
N ASN A 591 -18.75 39.79 24.83
CA ASN A 591 -18.87 39.01 26.08
C ASN A 591 -18.87 37.47 26.00
N VAL A 592 -17.70 36.85 26.18
CA VAL A 592 -17.56 35.72 27.14
C VAL A 592 -16.24 35.85 27.91
N LYS A 593 -16.39 36.05 29.22
CA LYS A 593 -15.33 36.04 30.23
C LYS A 593 -14.73 34.64 30.36
N LYS A 594 -13.43 34.59 30.69
CA LYS A 594 -12.72 33.43 31.25
C LYS A 594 -13.63 32.54 32.10
N GLN A 595 -13.82 31.28 31.71
CA GLN A 595 -14.21 30.21 32.63
C GLN A 595 -13.21 29.06 32.55
N LYS A 596 -12.92 28.54 33.75
CA LYS A 596 -11.80 27.68 34.11
C LYS A 596 -11.90 26.30 33.46
N ILE A 597 -10.71 25.77 33.19
CA ILE A 597 -10.39 24.36 32.95
C ILE A 597 -11.10 23.48 33.99
N GLY A 598 -12.04 22.67 33.52
CA GLY A 598 -12.51 21.45 34.18
C GLY A 598 -12.18 20.29 33.26
N GLN A 599 -11.46 19.30 33.77
CA GLN A 599 -11.03 18.10 33.06
C GLN A 599 -12.21 17.41 32.35
N TRP A 600 -12.02 17.01 31.09
CA TRP A 600 -12.80 15.93 30.48
C TRP A 600 -11.87 15.04 29.62
N PRO A 601 -12.08 13.70 29.58
CA PRO A 601 -11.05 12.73 29.28
C PRO A 601 -10.70 12.64 27.80
N CYS A 602 -9.42 12.33 27.58
CA CYS A 602 -8.83 11.83 26.35
C CYS A 602 -9.68 10.71 25.69
N PRO A 603 -10.02 10.81 24.39
CA PRO A 603 -10.54 9.68 23.63
C PRO A 603 -9.38 8.77 23.21
N GLN A 604 -9.24 7.63 23.92
CA GLN A 604 -8.78 6.29 23.51
C GLN A 604 -7.73 6.05 22.40
N SER A 605 -6.95 7.02 21.93
CA SER A 605 -5.83 6.80 20.99
C SER A 605 -4.47 6.72 21.68
N GLN A 606 -4.36 7.13 22.95
CA GLN A 606 -3.12 7.02 23.74
C GLN A 606 -2.97 5.69 24.49
N ARG A 607 -4.06 4.93 24.72
CA ARG A 607 -3.98 3.62 25.42
C ARG A 607 -3.54 2.47 24.50
N ALA A 608 -3.82 2.57 23.20
CA ALA A 608 -3.34 1.60 22.22
C ALA A 608 -1.81 1.64 22.04
N LEU A 609 -1.19 2.80 22.26
CA LEU A 609 0.26 3.00 22.13
C LEU A 609 1.08 2.43 23.30
N LEU A 610 0.48 2.29 24.50
CA LEU A 610 1.16 1.67 25.64
C LEU A 610 1.08 0.14 25.64
N MET A 611 0.17 -0.46 24.86
CA MET A 611 0.02 -1.91 24.76
C MET A 611 0.89 -2.55 23.65
N LEU A 612 1.52 -1.75 22.78
CA LEU A 612 2.43 -2.23 21.74
C LEU A 612 3.91 -2.25 22.14
N ASN A 613 4.26 -1.71 23.30
CA ASN A 613 5.62 -1.78 23.85
C ASN A 613 5.75 -2.95 24.82
N GLY A 614 5.72 -4.16 24.26
CA GLY A 614 6.27 -5.33 24.93
C GLY A 614 7.75 -5.42 24.62
N ASP A 615 8.60 -4.87 25.49
CA ASP A 615 9.79 -5.59 25.97
C ASP A 615 10.52 -4.82 27.08
N LYS A 616 10.91 -5.59 28.10
CA LYS A 616 11.65 -5.16 29.28
C LYS A 616 13.07 -4.76 28.89
N GLN A 617 13.57 -3.63 29.37
CA GLN A 617 14.94 -3.52 29.89
C GLN A 617 15.18 -2.25 30.71
N ASN A 618 15.95 -2.46 31.77
CA ASN A 618 16.38 -1.52 32.80
C ASN A 618 17.45 -0.52 32.31
N GLN A 619 17.74 0.46 33.19
CA GLN A 619 18.80 1.51 33.21
C GLN A 619 18.25 2.91 32.82
N VAL A 620 18.01 3.88 33.74
CA VAL A 620 18.94 4.70 34.58
C VAL A 620 19.98 5.37 33.67
N GLU A 621 20.14 6.69 33.48
CA GLU A 621 20.06 7.95 34.26
C GLU A 621 19.92 9.08 33.18
N GLY A 622 19.17 10.17 33.34
CA GLY A 622 19.51 11.35 34.13
C GLY A 622 19.08 12.62 33.35
N LEU A 623 18.22 13.43 33.95
CA LEU A 623 17.79 14.78 33.52
C LEU A 623 18.51 15.81 34.42
N PRO A 624 18.55 17.11 34.05
CA PRO A 624 18.56 18.15 35.08
C PRO A 624 17.34 19.09 35.00
N ASP A 625 16.79 19.23 36.21
CA ASP A 625 15.59 19.91 36.75
C ASP A 625 15.43 21.44 36.60
N LEU A 626 14.22 21.91 36.94
CA LEU A 626 13.92 22.95 37.95
C LEU A 626 12.38 23.06 38.19
N PRO A 627 11.85 23.48 39.38
CA PRO A 627 12.14 23.15 40.78
C PRO A 627 10.91 22.65 41.62
N GLU A 628 11.22 22.08 42.78
CA GLU A 628 10.37 21.39 43.78
C GLU A 628 9.43 22.26 44.66
N ILE A 629 8.33 21.65 45.17
CA ILE A 629 7.70 21.97 46.46
C ILE A 629 7.62 20.70 47.32
N ILE A 630 8.07 20.82 48.57
CA ILE A 630 8.37 19.78 49.56
C ILE A 630 7.14 19.38 50.40
N CYS A 631 6.95 18.06 50.61
CA CYS A 631 6.59 17.37 51.87
C CYS A 631 6.28 15.90 51.53
N SER A 632 6.69 14.85 52.23
CA SER A 632 7.61 14.60 53.34
C SER A 632 7.70 13.05 53.47
N LYS A 633 8.92 12.55 53.68
CA LYS A 633 9.41 11.22 54.15
C LYS A 633 8.35 10.31 54.83
N ASN A 634 8.29 8.97 54.79
CA ASN A 634 9.09 7.79 54.39
C ASN A 634 8.24 6.53 54.87
N PRO A 635 8.65 5.25 54.78
CA PRO A 635 9.04 4.44 53.62
C PRO A 635 8.42 3.01 53.62
N SER A 636 8.65 2.28 52.51
CA SER A 636 8.90 0.83 52.33
C SER A 636 8.23 -0.24 53.23
N LEU A 637 7.71 -1.31 52.60
CA LEU A 637 8.33 -2.66 52.68
C LEU A 637 7.60 -3.65 51.77
N SER A 638 8.35 -4.22 50.83
CA SER A 638 8.07 -5.46 50.14
C SER A 638 8.32 -6.67 51.04
N GLU A 639 7.84 -7.83 50.59
CA GLU A 639 8.07 -9.20 51.07
C GLU A 639 7.08 -9.74 52.12
N LYS A 640 6.21 -10.65 51.67
CA LYS A 640 6.49 -12.09 51.83
C LYS A 640 5.48 -12.98 51.10
N LEU A 641 6.06 -14.06 50.59
CA LEU A 641 5.45 -15.22 49.97
C LEU A 641 4.42 -15.92 50.87
N ARG A 642 3.42 -16.50 50.18
CA ARG A 642 2.77 -17.81 50.38
C ARG A 642 2.51 -18.29 51.83
N VAL A 643 1.25 -18.63 52.08
CA VAL A 643 0.71 -19.96 52.47
C VAL A 643 -0.52 -19.71 53.35
N THR A 644 -1.70 -20.15 52.91
CA THR A 644 -2.59 -21.13 53.57
C THR A 644 -3.94 -21.15 52.87
N ALA A 645 -4.36 -22.35 52.50
CA ALA A 645 -5.71 -22.68 52.06
C ALA A 645 -6.67 -22.80 53.25
N GLU A 646 -7.95 -22.64 52.92
CA GLU A 646 -9.16 -23.10 53.64
C GLU A 646 -9.54 -22.44 54.98
N VAL A 647 -10.69 -21.76 55.01
CA VAL A 647 -11.95 -22.23 55.62
C VAL A 647 -13.07 -21.21 55.31
N GLU A 648 -14.12 -21.71 54.65
CA GLU A 648 -15.56 -21.39 54.72
C GLU A 648 -16.02 -19.92 54.71
N ALA A 649 -16.65 -19.44 53.63
CA ALA A 649 -18.05 -19.65 53.27
C ALA A 649 -19.05 -18.86 54.14
N LEU A 650 -19.54 -17.73 53.62
CA LEU A 650 -20.95 -17.42 53.35
C LEU A 650 -21.15 -15.90 53.22
N HIS A 651 -21.94 -15.51 52.20
CA HIS A 651 -22.38 -14.15 51.84
C HIS A 651 -21.31 -13.31 51.13
N THR A 652 -21.25 -13.31 49.79
CA THR A 652 -22.23 -12.59 48.96
C THR A 652 -22.15 -13.07 47.51
N LYS A 653 -23.08 -13.98 47.15
CA LYS A 653 -23.48 -14.22 45.76
C LYS A 653 -24.22 -12.96 45.29
N GLU A 654 -23.52 -12.04 44.65
CA GLU A 654 -24.15 -11.05 43.75
C GLU A 654 -23.14 -10.43 42.76
N ASN A 655 -21.84 -10.43 43.06
CA ASN A 655 -20.85 -9.78 42.17
C ASN A 655 -20.14 -10.71 41.17
N HIS A 656 -20.28 -12.04 41.27
CA HIS A 656 -19.57 -12.98 40.40
C HIS A 656 -20.32 -13.37 39.11
N GLN A 657 -21.54 -12.85 38.90
CA GLN A 657 -22.32 -13.13 37.68
C GLN A 657 -22.20 -12.04 36.61
N SER A 658 -21.59 -10.90 36.95
CA SER A 658 -21.33 -9.77 36.04
C SER A 658 -20.08 -10.00 35.17
N MET A 659 -18.93 -10.35 35.78
CA MET A 659 -17.66 -10.51 35.06
C MET A 659 -17.62 -11.68 34.05
N VAL A 660 -18.46 -12.71 34.23
CA VAL A 660 -18.52 -13.86 33.30
C VAL A 660 -19.38 -13.56 32.06
N LYS A 661 -20.26 -12.54 32.12
CA LYS A 661 -21.08 -12.12 30.97
C LYS A 661 -20.28 -11.27 29.96
N ASP A 662 -19.42 -10.39 30.44
CA ASP A 662 -18.66 -9.45 29.59
C ASP A 662 -17.63 -10.14 28.67
N MET A 663 -17.04 -11.26 29.11
CA MET A 663 -16.00 -11.96 28.34
C MET A 663 -16.55 -12.78 27.15
N ARG A 664 -17.88 -12.99 27.04
CA ARG A 664 -18.51 -13.72 25.91
C ARG A 664 -19.07 -12.80 24.82
N LEU A 665 -19.18 -11.50 25.05
CA LEU A 665 -19.79 -10.55 24.10
C LEU A 665 -18.95 -10.32 22.84
N TYR A 666 -17.63 -10.28 22.98
CA TYR A 666 -16.68 -10.05 21.89
C TYR A 666 -16.19 -11.33 21.22
N LYS A 667 -16.76 -12.50 21.59
CA LYS A 667 -16.36 -13.77 21.00
C LYS A 667 -17.02 -13.93 19.63
N THR A 668 -16.23 -13.87 18.57
CA THR A 668 -16.65 -14.18 17.20
C THR A 668 -16.56 -15.67 16.93
N ASN A 669 -17.36 -16.17 16.00
CA ASN A 669 -17.21 -17.53 15.48
C ASN A 669 -16.16 -17.58 14.34
N ILE A 670 -16.03 -18.73 13.68
CA ILE A 670 -15.06 -18.93 12.58
C ILE A 670 -15.28 -18.01 11.35
N LYS A 671 -16.46 -17.38 11.23
CA LYS A 671 -16.80 -16.42 10.18
C LYS A 671 -16.64 -14.96 10.63
N GLY A 672 -16.24 -14.72 11.88
CA GLY A 672 -16.17 -13.37 12.42
C GLY A 672 -17.52 -12.86 12.96
N GLU A 673 -18.59 -13.64 12.89
CA GLU A 673 -19.92 -13.23 13.33
C GLU A 673 -19.95 -13.05 14.86
N THR A 674 -20.37 -11.87 15.31
CA THR A 674 -20.60 -11.56 16.73
C THR A 674 -21.97 -12.05 17.20
N ALA A 675 -22.25 -11.95 18.51
CA ALA A 675 -23.58 -12.26 19.04
C ALA A 675 -24.70 -11.40 18.44
N LEU A 676 -24.39 -10.17 17.98
CA LEU A 676 -25.33 -9.30 17.26
C LEU A 676 -25.67 -9.86 15.88
N HIS A 677 -24.67 -10.25 15.09
CA HIS A 677 -24.89 -10.90 13.78
C HIS A 677 -25.80 -12.12 13.93
N ILE A 678 -25.49 -13.02 14.88
CA ILE A 678 -26.30 -14.22 15.12
C ILE A 678 -27.73 -13.87 15.57
N ALA A 679 -27.92 -12.79 16.34
CA ALA A 679 -29.24 -12.34 16.74
C ALA A 679 -30.03 -11.81 15.53
N CYS A 680 -29.40 -11.06 14.63
CA CYS A 680 -29.99 -10.57 13.39
C CYS A 680 -30.31 -11.69 12.39
N ILE A 681 -29.37 -12.61 12.15
CA ILE A 681 -29.57 -13.79 11.26
C ILE A 681 -30.75 -14.65 11.73
N ARG A 682 -30.91 -14.81 13.05
CA ARG A 682 -31.94 -15.69 13.65
C ARG A 682 -33.19 -14.96 14.13
N ASN A 683 -33.31 -13.66 13.83
CA ASN A 683 -34.36 -12.76 14.31
C ASN A 683 -34.65 -12.87 15.82
N LYS A 684 -33.60 -12.95 16.66
CA LYS A 684 -33.70 -13.07 18.12
C LYS A 684 -33.77 -11.69 18.77
N VAL A 685 -34.93 -11.06 18.66
CA VAL A 685 -35.21 -9.68 19.08
C VAL A 685 -34.85 -9.42 20.55
N GLU A 686 -35.26 -10.29 21.48
CA GLU A 686 -34.99 -10.07 22.92
C GLU A 686 -33.49 -10.12 23.21
N LYS A 687 -32.76 -10.99 22.51
CA LYS A 687 -31.31 -11.11 22.62
C LYS A 687 -30.63 -9.89 22.01
N LEU A 688 -31.10 -9.42 20.86
CA LEU A 688 -30.61 -8.19 20.24
C LEU A 688 -30.77 -7.00 21.19
N ILE A 689 -31.96 -6.77 21.75
CA ILE A 689 -32.22 -5.67 22.70
C ILE A 689 -31.29 -5.78 23.93
N GLN A 690 -31.12 -6.98 24.48
CA GLN A 690 -30.21 -7.21 25.60
C GLN A 690 -28.75 -6.87 25.23
N LEU A 691 -28.31 -7.22 24.03
CA LEU A 691 -26.96 -6.91 23.55
C LEU A 691 -26.78 -5.40 23.31
N LEU A 692 -27.77 -4.73 22.71
CA LEU A 692 -27.73 -3.28 22.47
C LEU A 692 -27.83 -2.44 23.75
N SER A 693 -28.37 -3.00 24.83
CA SER A 693 -28.42 -2.33 26.14
C SER A 693 -27.08 -2.31 26.89
N ILE A 694 -26.04 -2.97 26.35
CA ILE A 694 -24.73 -3.07 27.00
C ILE A 694 -23.84 -1.92 26.51
N PRO A 695 -23.28 -1.10 27.43
CA PRO A 695 -22.42 0.02 27.06
C PRO A 695 -21.20 -0.42 26.23
N GLY A 696 -20.94 0.27 25.12
CA GLY A 696 -19.77 0.03 24.26
C GLY A 696 -19.92 -1.11 23.25
N VAL A 697 -21.14 -1.63 23.04
CA VAL A 697 -21.44 -2.54 21.94
C VAL A 697 -21.57 -1.74 20.64
N ASP A 698 -20.78 -2.11 19.62
CA ASP A 698 -20.79 -1.47 18.30
C ASP A 698 -21.79 -2.20 17.37
N ILE A 699 -22.85 -1.50 16.95
CA ILE A 699 -23.85 -2.01 16.01
C ILE A 699 -23.32 -2.15 14.58
N ASN A 700 -22.25 -1.42 14.24
CA ASN A 700 -21.64 -1.41 12.91
C ASN A 700 -20.45 -2.37 12.80
N VAL A 701 -20.25 -3.23 13.80
CA VAL A 701 -19.20 -4.25 13.80
C VAL A 701 -19.30 -5.14 12.55
N LYS A 702 -18.17 -5.38 11.87
CA LYS A 702 -18.11 -6.19 10.66
C LYS A 702 -17.61 -7.61 10.93
N ASP A 703 -18.21 -8.60 10.28
CA ASP A 703 -17.68 -9.96 10.24
C ASP A 703 -16.47 -10.07 9.28
N TYR A 704 -15.93 -11.27 9.04
CA TYR A 704 -14.77 -11.44 8.15
C TYR A 704 -15.08 -11.22 6.65
N ALA A 705 -16.36 -11.21 6.28
CA ALA A 705 -16.81 -10.85 4.94
C ALA A 705 -17.18 -9.35 4.83
N GLY A 706 -17.09 -8.59 5.93
CA GLY A 706 -17.43 -7.17 5.95
C GLY A 706 -18.90 -6.88 6.28
N TRP A 707 -19.73 -7.91 6.47
CA TRP A 707 -21.16 -7.78 6.77
C TRP A 707 -21.39 -7.18 8.16
N THR A 708 -22.34 -6.26 8.28
CA THR A 708 -22.78 -5.72 9.57
C THR A 708 -24.03 -6.46 10.06
N PRO A 709 -24.36 -6.39 11.37
CA PRO A 709 -25.63 -6.90 11.89
C PRO A 709 -26.86 -6.36 11.14
N LEU A 710 -26.80 -5.15 10.59
CA LEU A 710 -27.88 -4.59 9.78
C LEU A 710 -27.99 -5.25 8.39
N HIS A 711 -26.86 -5.49 7.70
CA HIS A 711 -26.86 -6.27 6.45
C HIS A 711 -27.48 -7.64 6.67
N GLU A 712 -27.05 -8.33 7.74
CA GLU A 712 -27.59 -9.64 8.09
C GLU A 712 -29.08 -9.61 8.41
N ALA A 713 -29.56 -8.57 9.10
CA ALA A 713 -30.98 -8.41 9.39
C ALA A 713 -31.80 -8.13 8.12
N CYS A 714 -31.25 -7.34 7.19
CA CYS A 714 -31.89 -7.02 5.92
C CYS A 714 -31.93 -8.22 4.98
N ASN A 715 -30.83 -8.95 4.83
CA ASN A 715 -30.71 -10.13 3.97
C ASN A 715 -31.57 -11.31 4.45
N HIS A 716 -31.78 -11.46 5.76
CA HIS A 716 -32.59 -12.54 6.33
C HIS A 716 -34.05 -12.15 6.64
N GLY A 717 -34.48 -10.92 6.32
CA GLY A 717 -35.86 -10.49 6.55
C GLY A 717 -36.23 -10.33 8.03
N SER A 718 -35.26 -10.01 8.88
CA SER A 718 -35.45 -9.85 10.33
C SER A 718 -36.07 -8.49 10.68
N THR A 719 -37.30 -8.26 10.21
CA THR A 719 -38.00 -6.97 10.26
C THR A 719 -38.05 -6.33 11.64
N VAL A 720 -38.28 -7.12 12.70
CA VAL A 720 -38.34 -6.59 14.07
C VAL A 720 -36.95 -6.21 14.56
N CYS A 721 -35.91 -6.97 14.21
CA CYS A 721 -34.53 -6.59 14.52
C CYS A 721 -34.14 -5.27 13.83
N VAL A 722 -34.49 -5.09 12.55
CA VAL A 722 -34.24 -3.83 11.84
C VAL A 722 -34.94 -2.67 12.53
N ARG A 723 -36.23 -2.81 12.87
CA ARG A 723 -36.99 -1.78 13.60
C ARG A 723 -36.31 -1.39 14.91
N GLU A 724 -35.89 -2.38 15.69
CA GLU A 724 -35.26 -2.16 16.99
C GLU A 724 -33.88 -1.49 16.87
N ILE A 725 -33.10 -1.86 15.84
CA ILE A 725 -31.82 -1.21 15.50
C ILE A 725 -32.06 0.25 15.14
N LEU A 726 -32.97 0.53 14.20
CA LEU A 726 -33.27 1.90 13.75
C LEU A 726 -33.80 2.80 14.87
N GLN A 727 -34.54 2.25 15.84
CA GLN A 727 -35.09 3.00 16.97
C GLN A 727 -34.09 3.27 18.10
N ARG A 728 -33.14 2.35 18.36
CA ARG A 728 -32.26 2.41 19.53
C ARG A 728 -30.83 2.84 19.21
N CYS A 729 -30.41 2.71 17.96
CA CYS A 729 -29.04 2.98 17.52
C CYS A 729 -29.04 4.07 16.42
N PRO A 730 -29.15 5.36 16.77
CA PRO A 730 -29.06 6.44 15.79
C PRO A 730 -27.71 6.49 15.05
N GLU A 731 -26.67 5.85 15.61
CA GLU A 731 -25.34 5.70 15.03
C GLU A 731 -25.22 4.58 13.97
N VAL A 732 -26.29 3.83 13.68
CA VAL A 732 -26.24 2.75 12.69
C VAL A 732 -25.96 3.30 11.28
N ASP A 733 -25.00 2.71 10.58
CA ASP A 733 -24.63 3.12 9.23
C ASP A 733 -25.52 2.44 8.19
N LEU A 734 -26.51 3.18 7.67
CA LEU A 734 -27.42 2.74 6.63
C LEU A 734 -26.79 2.70 5.23
N LEU A 735 -25.61 3.32 5.05
CA LEU A 735 -24.88 3.42 3.79
C LEU A 735 -23.64 2.51 3.76
N SER A 736 -23.36 1.75 4.83
CA SER A 736 -22.26 0.79 4.85
C SER A 736 -22.40 -0.13 3.65
N GLN A 737 -21.30 -0.34 2.92
CA GLN A 737 -21.28 -1.21 1.75
C GLN A 737 -20.45 -2.47 2.00
N VAL A 738 -20.93 -3.58 1.47
CA VAL A 738 -20.19 -4.84 1.32
C VAL A 738 -20.23 -5.22 -0.15
N ASP A 739 -19.07 -5.24 -0.80
CA ASP A 739 -18.95 -5.46 -2.25
C ASP A 739 -19.89 -4.53 -3.08
N GLY A 740 -20.06 -3.28 -2.62
CA GLY A 740 -20.94 -2.26 -3.19
C GLY A 740 -22.42 -2.37 -2.77
N VAL A 741 -22.84 -3.48 -2.15
CA VAL A 741 -24.22 -3.73 -1.72
C VAL A 741 -24.49 -3.02 -0.39
N THR A 742 -25.60 -2.28 -0.30
CA THR A 742 -26.05 -1.63 0.95
C THR A 742 -27.13 -2.46 1.65
N PRO A 743 -27.45 -2.21 2.94
CA PRO A 743 -28.55 -2.89 3.61
C PRO A 743 -29.91 -2.73 2.89
N LEU A 744 -30.10 -1.64 2.14
CA LEU A 744 -31.30 -1.45 1.32
C LEU A 744 -31.29 -2.37 0.08
N HIS A 745 -30.14 -2.57 -0.56
CA HIS A 745 -30.00 -3.55 -1.63
C HIS A 745 -30.26 -4.97 -1.11
N ASP A 746 -29.72 -5.35 0.05
CA ASP A 746 -29.97 -6.67 0.67
C ASP A 746 -31.46 -6.89 0.95
N ALA A 747 -32.14 -5.87 1.48
CA ALA A 747 -33.56 -5.97 1.77
C ALA A 747 -34.40 -6.12 0.48
N LEU A 748 -34.12 -5.32 -0.54
CA LEU A 748 -34.93 -5.31 -1.77
C LEU A 748 -34.61 -6.49 -2.69
N SER A 749 -33.35 -6.91 -2.81
CA SER A 749 -32.94 -8.10 -3.58
C SER A 749 -33.53 -9.40 -3.05
N ASN A 750 -33.74 -9.49 -1.73
CA ASN A 750 -34.41 -10.62 -1.09
C ASN A 750 -35.93 -10.42 -0.94
N GLY A 751 -36.51 -9.36 -1.52
CA GLY A 751 -37.96 -9.12 -1.51
C GLY A 751 -38.55 -8.64 -0.17
N HIS A 752 -37.72 -8.21 0.77
CA HIS A 752 -38.13 -7.67 2.07
C HIS A 752 -38.55 -6.20 2.00
N VAL A 753 -39.62 -5.92 1.25
CA VAL A 753 -40.13 -4.57 0.95
C VAL A 753 -40.38 -3.75 2.23
N GLU A 754 -41.00 -4.33 3.25
CA GLU A 754 -41.29 -3.63 4.52
C GLU A 754 -40.01 -3.18 5.26
N ILE A 755 -38.90 -3.91 5.10
CA ILE A 755 -37.59 -3.48 5.61
C ILE A 755 -37.10 -2.29 4.77
N GLY A 756 -37.22 -2.37 3.45
CA GLY A 756 -36.91 -1.26 2.55
C GLY A 756 -37.67 0.02 2.91
N LYS A 757 -38.98 -0.07 3.18
CA LYS A 757 -39.80 1.07 3.64
C LYS A 757 -39.25 1.67 4.94
N MET A 758 -38.95 0.85 5.94
CA MET A 758 -38.39 1.32 7.21
C MET A 758 -37.04 2.01 7.03
N LEU A 759 -36.16 1.44 6.19
CA LEU A 759 -34.85 2.04 5.89
C LEU A 759 -35.01 3.39 5.21
N LEU A 760 -35.90 3.51 4.22
CA LEU A 760 -36.15 4.76 3.51
C LEU A 760 -36.77 5.84 4.41
N GLN A 761 -37.67 5.46 5.31
CA GLN A 761 -38.24 6.37 6.31
C GLN A 761 -37.17 6.94 7.26
N HIS A 762 -36.10 6.20 7.55
CA HIS A 762 -35.04 6.64 8.46
C HIS A 762 -33.85 7.29 7.73
N GLY A 763 -33.44 6.77 6.58
CA GLY A 763 -32.24 7.19 5.84
C GLY A 763 -32.49 8.09 4.64
N GLY A 764 -33.76 8.28 4.25
CA GLY A 764 -34.13 9.21 3.19
C GLY A 764 -33.64 8.81 1.79
N PRO A 765 -33.64 9.76 0.84
CA PRO A 765 -33.56 9.43 -0.59
C PRO A 765 -32.14 9.06 -1.04
N LYS A 766 -31.13 9.42 -0.26
CA LYS A 766 -29.72 9.07 -0.52
C LYS A 766 -29.51 7.56 -0.60
N LEU A 767 -30.34 6.76 0.09
CA LEU A 767 -30.27 5.30 0.03
C LEU A 767 -30.64 4.77 -1.36
N LEU A 768 -31.59 5.40 -2.06
CA LEU A 768 -32.03 5.02 -3.41
C LEU A 768 -31.01 5.38 -4.49
N GLN A 769 -30.09 6.31 -4.21
CA GLN A 769 -29.07 6.80 -5.14
C GLN A 769 -27.78 5.97 -5.09
N GLN A 770 -27.66 5.03 -4.16
CA GLN A 770 -26.48 4.16 -4.08
C GLN A 770 -26.51 3.13 -5.20
N LYS A 771 -25.38 2.92 -5.87
CA LYS A 771 -25.24 1.82 -6.84
C LYS A 771 -24.48 0.68 -6.20
N ASP A 772 -24.92 -0.54 -6.48
CA ASP A 772 -24.12 -1.72 -6.17
C ASP A 772 -22.95 -1.91 -7.16
N SER A 773 -22.16 -2.95 -6.95
CA SER A 773 -21.03 -3.31 -7.83
C SER A 773 -21.45 -3.67 -9.26
N SER A 774 -22.74 -3.92 -9.51
CA SER A 774 -23.31 -4.14 -10.84
C SER A 774 -23.91 -2.86 -11.47
N GLY A 775 -23.76 -1.72 -10.80
CA GLY A 775 -24.28 -0.42 -11.24
C GLY A 775 -25.78 -0.23 -11.03
N LYS A 776 -26.46 -1.17 -10.36
CA LYS A 776 -27.91 -1.15 -10.13
C LYS A 776 -28.25 -0.34 -8.89
N PHE A 777 -29.37 0.38 -8.95
CA PHE A 777 -29.96 1.03 -7.80
C PHE A 777 -30.78 0.02 -6.97
N PRO A 778 -31.09 0.30 -5.69
CA PRO A 778 -31.87 -0.63 -4.88
C PRO A 778 -33.25 -0.93 -5.46
N LEU A 779 -33.88 0.04 -6.14
CA LEU A 779 -35.18 -0.16 -6.80
C LEU A 779 -35.11 -1.09 -8.00
N ASP A 780 -33.93 -1.31 -8.60
CA ASP A 780 -33.78 -2.21 -9.76
C ASP A 780 -34.00 -3.67 -9.38
N TYR A 781 -33.83 -4.00 -8.09
CA TYR A 781 -34.08 -5.32 -7.53
C TYR A 781 -35.56 -5.62 -7.26
N VAL A 782 -36.44 -4.62 -7.40
CA VAL A 782 -37.88 -4.79 -7.19
C VAL A 782 -38.55 -5.05 -8.54
N GLU A 783 -39.07 -6.24 -8.80
CA GLU A 783 -39.69 -6.54 -10.11
C GLU A 783 -41.04 -5.80 -10.32
N SER A 784 -41.76 -5.54 -9.22
CA SER A 784 -43.11 -4.96 -9.26
C SER A 784 -43.10 -3.43 -9.34
N ILE A 785 -43.58 -2.88 -10.45
CA ILE A 785 -43.69 -1.41 -10.68
C ILE A 785 -44.51 -0.70 -9.59
N PRO A 786 -45.69 -1.21 -9.14
CA PRO A 786 -46.42 -0.62 -8.02
C PRO A 786 -45.61 -0.54 -6.73
N VAL A 787 -44.77 -1.53 -6.45
CA VAL A 787 -43.92 -1.56 -5.26
C VAL A 787 -42.74 -0.61 -5.38
N LYS A 788 -42.16 -0.46 -6.59
CA LYS A 788 -41.15 0.58 -6.86
C LYS A 788 -41.70 1.97 -6.58
N GLN A 789 -42.91 2.25 -7.09
CA GLN A 789 -43.57 3.54 -6.87
C GLN A 789 -43.89 3.74 -5.39
N GLU A 790 -44.41 2.73 -4.69
CA GLU A 790 -44.68 2.81 -3.25
C GLU A 790 -43.40 3.12 -2.44
N LEU A 791 -42.26 2.51 -2.78
CA LEU A 791 -40.97 2.79 -2.13
C LEU A 791 -40.45 4.19 -2.47
N LEU A 792 -40.66 4.67 -3.70
CA LEU A 792 -40.28 6.01 -4.11
C LEU A 792 -41.14 7.08 -3.41
N ASP A 793 -42.45 6.87 -3.32
CA ASP A 793 -43.42 7.79 -2.71
C ASP A 793 -43.13 8.06 -1.23
N ILE A 794 -42.45 7.14 -0.53
CA ILE A 794 -41.99 7.32 0.85
C ILE A 794 -41.02 8.51 0.97
N VAL A 795 -40.30 8.82 -0.10
CA VAL A 795 -39.21 9.80 -0.10
C VAL A 795 -39.44 10.95 -1.07
N HIS A 796 -40.14 10.69 -2.17
CA HIS A 796 -40.50 11.64 -3.21
C HIS A 796 -41.96 11.40 -3.66
N PRO A 797 -42.96 11.96 -2.94
CA PRO A 797 -44.39 11.69 -3.19
C PRO A 797 -44.96 12.26 -4.50
N GLU A 798 -44.17 12.99 -5.29
CA GLU A 798 -44.60 13.67 -6.53
C GLU A 798 -43.77 13.27 -7.77
N GLU A 799 -42.81 12.34 -7.64
CA GLU A 799 -41.95 11.91 -8.76
C GLU A 799 -42.27 10.49 -9.24
N THR A 800 -42.23 10.30 -10.55
CA THR A 800 -42.31 8.97 -11.19
C THR A 800 -40.94 8.28 -11.15
N VAL A 801 -40.91 6.94 -11.12
CA VAL A 801 -39.64 6.17 -11.16
C VAL A 801 -38.75 6.55 -12.36
N GLU A 802 -39.36 6.85 -13.50
CA GLU A 802 -38.67 7.27 -14.73
C GLU A 802 -38.08 8.68 -14.62
N SER A 803 -38.81 9.64 -14.02
CA SER A 803 -38.31 10.99 -13.79
C SER A 803 -37.21 11.02 -12.74
N PHE A 804 -37.31 10.20 -11.69
CA PHE A 804 -36.27 10.07 -10.66
C PHE A 804 -34.98 9.50 -11.24
N SER A 805 -35.07 8.41 -12.01
CA SER A 805 -33.89 7.79 -12.65
C SER A 805 -33.19 8.77 -13.58
N LYS A 806 -33.96 9.51 -14.38
CA LYS A 806 -33.43 10.56 -15.26
C LYS A 806 -32.81 11.73 -14.51
N HIS A 807 -33.43 12.19 -13.43
CA HIS A 807 -32.89 13.29 -12.62
C HIS A 807 -31.58 12.89 -11.93
N VAL A 808 -31.47 11.65 -11.44
CA VAL A 808 -30.23 11.11 -10.85
C VAL A 808 -29.12 11.00 -11.90
N GLU A 809 -29.45 10.58 -13.13
CA GLU A 809 -28.50 10.57 -14.25
C GLU A 809 -28.09 11.99 -14.69
N ASP A 810 -29.03 12.93 -14.74
CA ASP A 810 -28.78 14.33 -15.10
C ASP A 810 -27.96 15.05 -14.01
N ASP A 811 -28.20 14.81 -12.72
CA ASP A 811 -27.40 15.37 -11.62
C ASP A 811 -25.98 14.76 -11.61
N PHE A 812 -25.84 13.48 -11.99
CA PHE A 812 -24.52 12.85 -12.18
C PHE A 812 -23.77 13.45 -13.38
N HIS A 813 -24.43 13.63 -14.53
CA HIS A 813 -23.84 14.27 -15.71
C HIS A 813 -23.55 15.75 -15.46
N SER A 814 -24.38 16.46 -14.70
CA SER A 814 -24.14 17.85 -14.31
C SER A 814 -22.91 17.95 -13.41
N GLN A 815 -22.78 17.07 -12.41
CA GLN A 815 -21.58 16.99 -11.56
C GLN A 815 -20.33 16.63 -12.38
N GLN A 816 -20.45 15.74 -13.38
CA GLN A 816 -19.36 15.38 -14.28
C GLN A 816 -18.96 16.55 -15.18
N THR A 817 -19.93 17.32 -15.68
CA THR A 817 -19.72 18.49 -16.55
C THR A 817 -19.14 19.66 -15.77
N GLU A 818 -19.58 19.87 -14.52
CA GLU A 818 -19.03 20.86 -13.61
C GLU A 818 -17.58 20.50 -13.21
N LEU A 819 -17.29 19.20 -13.03
CA LEU A 819 -15.91 18.69 -12.89
C LEU A 819 -15.05 19.02 -14.12
N TRP A 820 -15.59 18.82 -15.33
CA TRP A 820 -14.91 19.16 -16.57
C TRP A 820 -14.63 20.66 -16.70
N LEU A 821 -15.59 21.52 -16.36
CA LEU A 821 -15.41 22.98 -16.41
C LEU A 821 -14.40 23.51 -15.38
N ILE A 822 -14.23 22.82 -14.26
CA ILE A 822 -13.29 23.19 -13.20
C ILE A 822 -11.87 22.66 -13.48
N LEU A 823 -11.74 21.58 -14.25
CA LEU A 823 -10.44 21.00 -14.64
C LEU A 823 -9.79 21.68 -15.85
N PHE A 824 -10.56 22.43 -16.66
CA PHE A 824 -10.10 23.01 -17.94
C PHE A 824 -10.17 24.55 -18.02
N ASN A 825 -10.33 25.25 -16.89
CA ASN A 825 -10.21 26.72 -16.80
C ASN A 825 -8.99 27.17 -16.01
#